data_AF-C1LIQ6-F1
#
_entry.id   AF-C1LIQ6-F1
#
_cell.length_a   1.000
_cell.length_b   1.000
_cell.length_c   1.000
_cell.angle_alpha   90.00
_cell.angle_beta   90.00
_cell.angle_gamma   90.00
#
_symmetry.space_group_name_H-M   'P 1'
#
loop_
_entity.id
_entity.type
_entity.pdbx_description
1 polymer ?
#
loop_
_entity_poly.entity_id
_entity_poly.type
_entity_poly.pdbx_seq_one_letter_code
_entity_poly.pdbx_strand_id
1 'polypeptide(L)'
;MSPTPPSKRQKILTSVENNNNNNIHSNTSSNLSNGMEANGEFTDLDESLYSRQLYVYGAEGMRRMAATDILVIGLEGLGLEVAKNIILAGVKSVTLCDNTPLCVSDLTSHYFAGLNDIGYPRAEICKNKLSELNNHVSVRVLNKNKLGTEDFRKFSVVVLNQASEDLCVEYGDICRSLSIKFIVASTCGLFGKVFCDFGTDFVVYDPTGEVLPSVMIQQIEKSKQGLVTCLEETRHGFQDGDYVTFSEVKGMVELNGCAPRRVTVLGPDVFSIGDTSNFTPYISGGMCTLVKMPLKINFLPYRTAFYSPVFMTTDFVKIERPAQIHLFFKALSDYKNDNGFLPKPWYENDSHSFVDYVRKVNEQMKGTGASVPSIDEKLAMLFASICSGQCSPVLSVIGSFAAQEVMKACSGKFTPLQQWMYFDAIECLSVNTDGCFFVSEDDAKSVGSRYDGQIAIFGHTFQERLKELKYFIVGSGAIGCELLKNFSLMGVGSGPSGKIIVTDMDLIERSNLNRQFLFRPWDIHKMKSLVASAAVKIINPELNIEAHENRVGPETENIYDDKFFENLDGVANALDNVEARTYVDRRCVYYRKPLLESGTLGTKGNVQVVIPYLTESYSSSQDPPEKSFPACTLKNFPYLIEHTLQWARDLFEGLFVHQSQAMSSFLQDPPGFLERTLSNQGNQPLETLETLKTNLLDKRPSNFEDCVTWARLLWQDLYSNTITQLLFNFPRDHITSTGSEFWSGTKRCPHPLEFDVQDPMHIEFIMAASNLRAECYSIPQCRNISKISEIVQNVMVPAFVPRSGVRIDVTEAEAQARSAAPMADTSRLEKLQKALRTFNNTTKLHINVIEFEKDDDTNFHMDFITAASNLRAENYEIPPADRLKSKLIAGKIIPAIATTTSLVAGLVCLELFKLVQGHKKLELFKNAYVDLALPFSSFYEPVAPVKSKYYDTEFSLWDRFELSGHMTLQDLVDYFKNNLKLNVTMLSQDVSMLYAFFMPEARRKERLAMTLKQLVETVSKRQIPPHVKALVFDVCCSDMNDEDVDVPYIRYELEPTK
;
A
#
# COMPACT_ATOMS: atom_id res chain seq x y z
N MET A 1 -28.81 -33.87 -7.21
CA MET A 1 -28.43 -35.29 -7.06
C MET A 1 -27.88 -35.80 -8.38
N SER A 2 -26.55 -35.95 -8.44
CA SER A 2 -25.74 -36.75 -9.39
C SER A 2 -24.40 -37.03 -8.67
N PRO A 3 -23.74 -38.18 -8.86
CA PRO A 3 -22.93 -38.82 -7.82
C PRO A 3 -21.46 -38.40 -7.80
N THR A 4 -20.91 -38.36 -6.58
CA THR A 4 -19.51 -38.12 -6.21
C THR A 4 -18.56 -39.21 -6.73
N PRO A 5 -17.34 -38.89 -7.21
CA PRO A 5 -16.31 -39.88 -7.50
C PRO A 5 -15.47 -40.25 -6.26
N PRO A 6 -14.86 -41.45 -6.22
CA PRO A 6 -14.34 -42.07 -5.00
C PRO A 6 -12.93 -41.60 -4.59
N SER A 7 -12.71 -41.62 -3.29
CA SER A 7 -11.46 -41.31 -2.58
C SER A 7 -10.32 -42.27 -2.92
N LYS A 8 -9.15 -41.74 -3.28
CA LYS A 8 -7.89 -42.49 -3.40
C LYS A 8 -7.09 -42.43 -2.10
N ARG A 9 -6.65 -43.62 -1.68
CA ARG A 9 -5.85 -43.95 -0.48
C ARG A 9 -4.59 -43.10 -0.30
N GLN A 10 -4.37 -42.63 0.93
CA GLN A 10 -3.10 -42.09 1.43
C GLN A 10 -1.97 -43.12 1.31
N LYS A 11 -0.83 -42.69 0.74
CA LYS A 11 0.45 -43.39 0.83
C LYS A 11 1.18 -42.94 2.09
N ILE A 12 1.50 -43.91 2.94
CA ILE A 12 2.37 -43.80 4.11
C ILE A 12 3.80 -43.58 3.61
N LEU A 13 4.43 -42.46 3.97
CA LEU A 13 5.86 -42.21 3.79
C LEU A 13 6.59 -42.74 5.02
N THR A 14 7.41 -43.76 4.79
CA THR A 14 8.30 -44.41 5.75
C THR A 14 9.49 -43.53 6.10
N SER A 15 9.77 -43.43 7.39
CA SER A 15 10.92 -42.82 8.04
C SER A 15 12.25 -43.41 7.58
N VAL A 16 13.22 -42.56 7.26
CA VAL A 16 14.63 -42.93 7.06
C VAL A 16 15.43 -42.56 8.32
N GLU A 17 16.21 -43.52 8.78
CA GLU A 17 16.94 -43.57 10.05
C GLU A 17 18.09 -42.56 10.14
N ASN A 18 18.23 -41.98 11.33
CA ASN A 18 19.36 -41.17 11.78
C ASN A 18 20.61 -42.03 11.94
N ASN A 19 21.70 -41.63 11.27
CA ASN A 19 23.04 -42.17 11.53
C ASN A 19 23.85 -41.17 12.35
N ASN A 20 24.09 -41.54 13.62
CA ASN A 20 25.03 -40.88 14.52
C ASN A 20 26.46 -41.09 14.03
N ASN A 21 27.25 -40.02 13.92
CA ASN A 21 28.70 -40.11 14.03
C ASN A 21 29.26 -38.90 14.81
N ASN A 22 29.73 -39.20 16.01
CA ASN A 22 30.56 -38.32 16.84
C ASN A 22 31.90 -38.08 16.13
N ASN A 23 32.35 -36.83 16.05
CA ASN A 23 33.78 -36.53 16.12
C ASN A 23 34.04 -35.19 16.79
N ILE A 24 34.89 -35.28 17.81
CA ILE A 24 35.42 -34.21 18.66
C ILE A 24 36.52 -33.50 17.86
N HIS A 25 36.47 -32.17 17.73
CA HIS A 25 37.67 -31.33 17.83
C HIS A 25 37.32 -29.86 18.11
N SER A 26 37.93 -29.38 19.18
CA SER A 26 37.99 -28.00 19.66
C SER A 26 38.75 -27.07 18.72
N ASN A 27 38.26 -25.85 18.49
CA ASN A 27 39.06 -24.63 18.61
C ASN A 27 38.20 -23.36 18.67
N THR A 28 38.61 -22.49 19.58
CA THR A 28 37.99 -21.25 20.04
C THR A 28 38.38 -20.03 19.18
N SER A 29 37.39 -19.23 18.76
CA SER A 29 37.55 -17.78 18.54
C SER A 29 36.19 -17.08 18.70
N SER A 30 36.04 -16.39 19.82
CA SER A 30 34.85 -15.66 20.26
C SER A 30 34.66 -14.34 19.51
N ASN A 31 33.60 -14.22 18.72
CA ASN A 31 33.02 -12.93 18.35
C ASN A 31 31.83 -12.64 19.28
N LEU A 32 31.94 -11.52 20.00
CA LEU A 32 30.93 -11.01 20.93
C LEU A 32 29.77 -10.42 20.13
N SER A 33 28.72 -11.20 19.89
CA SER A 33 27.39 -10.69 19.54
C SER A 33 26.53 -10.63 20.80
N ASN A 34 25.96 -9.44 21.05
CA ASN A 34 25.09 -9.15 22.20
C ASN A 34 23.94 -10.16 22.31
N GLY A 35 23.81 -10.75 23.50
CA GLY A 35 22.93 -11.88 23.77
C GLY A 35 21.45 -11.54 23.99
N MET A 36 20.59 -12.42 23.50
CA MET A 36 19.78 -13.32 24.32
C MET A 36 19.22 -14.42 23.40
N GLU A 37 19.95 -15.53 23.29
CA GLU A 37 19.49 -16.78 22.68
C GLU A 37 18.82 -17.65 23.74
N ALA A 38 17.58 -18.06 23.48
CA ALA A 38 16.97 -19.22 24.10
C ALA A 38 16.76 -20.27 23.01
N ASN A 39 17.52 -21.36 23.10
CA ASN A 39 17.46 -22.52 22.23
C ASN A 39 16.05 -23.14 22.20
N GLY A 40 15.39 -23.04 21.06
CA GLY A 40 14.24 -23.84 20.66
C GLY A 40 14.29 -23.98 19.14
N GLU A 41 14.08 -25.19 18.61
CA GLU A 41 14.02 -25.47 17.17
C GLU A 41 13.14 -24.42 16.47
N PHE A 42 13.76 -23.59 15.64
CA PHE A 42 13.10 -22.47 14.97
C PHE A 42 12.09 -23.01 13.95
N THR A 43 10.82 -22.66 14.09
CA THR A 43 9.88 -22.73 12.96
C THR A 43 10.26 -21.63 11.98
N ASP A 44 10.81 -22.00 10.83
CA ASP A 44 11.09 -21.06 9.74
C ASP A 44 9.83 -20.30 9.35
N LEU A 45 9.91 -18.96 9.32
CA LEU A 45 8.81 -18.10 8.89
C LEU A 45 8.58 -18.28 7.38
N ASP A 46 7.32 -18.49 6.98
CA ASP A 46 6.96 -18.60 5.57
C ASP A 46 7.00 -17.20 4.89
N GLU A 47 8.19 -16.79 4.45
CA GLU A 47 8.41 -15.49 3.81
C GLU A 47 7.55 -15.30 2.54
N SER A 48 7.23 -16.38 1.83
CA SER A 48 6.40 -16.32 0.63
C SER A 48 4.95 -15.93 0.92
N LEU A 49 4.42 -16.30 2.09
CA LEU A 49 3.09 -15.91 2.55
C LEU A 49 3.10 -14.55 3.26
N TYR A 50 4.05 -14.35 4.18
CA TYR A 50 4.08 -13.18 5.06
C TYR A 50 4.90 -12.00 4.51
N SER A 51 5.43 -12.09 3.29
CA SER A 51 6.28 -11.07 2.62
C SER A 51 5.91 -9.63 2.97
N ARG A 52 4.67 -9.20 2.71
CA ARG A 52 4.25 -7.80 2.91
C ARG A 52 4.10 -7.41 4.38
N GLN A 53 3.76 -8.37 5.24
CA GLN A 53 3.61 -8.19 6.68
C GLN A 53 4.98 -8.22 7.39
N LEU A 54 5.97 -8.96 6.87
CA LEU A 54 7.33 -8.98 7.38
C LEU A 54 7.98 -7.60 7.34
N TYR A 55 7.70 -6.80 6.31
CA TYR A 55 8.18 -5.42 6.23
C TYR A 55 7.51 -4.47 7.23
N VAL A 56 6.41 -4.88 7.86
CA VAL A 56 5.71 -4.12 8.90
C VAL A 56 6.17 -4.55 10.28
N TYR A 57 6.15 -5.86 10.57
CA TYR A 57 6.49 -6.37 11.91
C TYR A 57 7.96 -6.71 12.12
N GLY A 58 8.70 -7.00 11.04
CA GLY A 58 10.04 -7.58 11.11
C GLY A 58 9.99 -9.05 11.54
N ALA A 59 11.07 -9.79 11.26
CA ALA A 59 11.17 -11.22 11.59
C ALA A 59 10.95 -11.49 13.09
N GLU A 60 11.53 -10.68 13.96
CA GLU A 60 11.41 -10.87 15.42
C GLU A 60 9.97 -10.66 15.93
N GLY A 61 9.28 -9.63 15.44
CA GLY A 61 7.86 -9.41 15.76
C GLY A 61 7.00 -10.59 15.30
N MET A 62 7.25 -11.10 14.09
CA MET A 62 6.56 -12.28 13.54
C MET A 62 6.80 -13.54 14.37
N ARG A 63 8.03 -13.81 14.81
CA ARG A 63 8.33 -14.99 15.65
C ARG A 63 7.57 -14.97 16.97
N ARG A 64 7.49 -13.82 17.62
CA ARG A 64 6.74 -13.67 18.89
C ARG A 64 5.24 -13.89 18.69
N MET A 65 4.69 -13.39 17.59
CA MET A 65 3.30 -13.63 17.22
C MET A 65 3.05 -15.13 16.96
N ALA A 66 3.90 -15.78 16.18
CA ALA A 66 3.82 -17.22 15.86
C ALA A 66 3.98 -18.14 17.09
N ALA A 67 4.47 -17.63 18.21
CA ALA A 67 4.57 -18.35 19.48
C ALA A 67 3.38 -18.14 20.44
N THR A 68 2.41 -17.29 20.07
CA THR A 68 1.36 -16.81 20.99
C THR A 68 0.01 -17.52 20.81
N ASP A 69 -0.54 -18.07 21.91
CA ASP A 69 -1.87 -18.66 21.99
C ASP A 69 -2.91 -17.61 22.42
N ILE A 70 -4.02 -17.49 21.67
CA ILE A 70 -5.03 -16.43 21.83
C ILE A 70 -6.42 -17.00 22.06
N LEU A 71 -7.18 -16.38 22.97
CA LEU A 71 -8.61 -16.65 23.18
C LEU A 71 -9.44 -15.48 22.64
N VAL A 72 -10.42 -15.78 21.78
CA VAL A 72 -11.41 -14.81 21.29
C VAL A 72 -12.79 -15.24 21.79
N ILE A 73 -13.41 -14.38 22.61
CA ILE A 73 -14.73 -14.61 23.23
C ILE A 73 -15.76 -13.71 22.54
N GLY A 74 -16.88 -14.30 22.13
CA GLY A 74 -17.95 -13.64 21.38
C GLY A 74 -17.61 -13.54 19.88
N LEU A 75 -18.42 -14.19 19.03
CA LEU A 75 -18.21 -14.38 17.59
C LEU A 75 -19.40 -13.83 16.77
N GLU A 76 -20.01 -12.74 17.26
CA GLU A 76 -20.78 -11.84 16.40
C GLU A 76 -19.88 -11.21 15.33
N GLY A 77 -20.42 -10.38 14.44
CA GLY A 77 -19.63 -9.75 13.37
C GLY A 77 -18.34 -9.09 13.84
N LEU A 78 -18.32 -8.48 15.04
CA LEU A 78 -17.12 -7.84 15.60
C LEU A 78 -16.03 -8.85 15.92
N GLY A 79 -16.37 -9.88 16.69
CA GLY A 79 -15.40 -10.90 17.09
C GLY A 79 -14.93 -11.75 15.92
N LEU A 80 -15.80 -11.95 14.93
CA LEU A 80 -15.43 -12.57 13.66
C LEU A 80 -14.38 -11.75 12.90
N GLU A 81 -14.57 -10.42 12.81
CA GLU A 81 -13.61 -9.51 12.17
C GLU A 81 -12.26 -9.48 12.89
N VAL A 82 -12.29 -9.46 14.22
CA VAL A 82 -11.09 -9.57 15.06
C VAL A 82 -10.36 -10.89 14.80
N ALA A 83 -11.09 -12.02 14.84
CA ALA A 83 -10.51 -13.35 14.63
C ALA A 83 -9.91 -13.50 13.23
N LYS A 84 -10.59 -13.02 12.18
CA LYS A 84 -10.08 -13.01 10.79
C LYS A 84 -8.71 -12.35 10.74
N ASN A 85 -8.58 -11.13 11.27
CA ASN A 85 -7.34 -10.36 11.22
C ASN A 85 -6.21 -11.01 12.02
N ILE A 86 -6.50 -11.55 13.21
CA ILE A 86 -5.51 -12.26 14.04
C ILE A 86 -4.97 -13.52 13.33
N ILE A 87 -5.86 -14.30 12.70
CA ILE A 87 -5.49 -15.54 12.02
C ILE A 87 -4.65 -15.25 10.78
N LEU A 88 -5.05 -14.26 9.97
CA LEU A 88 -4.27 -13.82 8.82
C LEU A 88 -2.86 -13.36 9.22
N ALA A 89 -2.74 -12.73 10.39
CA ALA A 89 -1.47 -12.26 10.91
C ALA A 89 -0.51 -13.36 11.38
N GLY A 90 -0.96 -14.61 11.54
CA GLY A 90 -0.06 -15.75 11.78
C GLY A 90 0.38 -15.93 13.24
N VAL A 91 -0.58 -16.08 14.14
CA VAL A 91 -0.33 -16.46 15.54
C VAL A 91 -0.24 -17.97 15.72
N LYS A 92 0.22 -18.48 16.87
CA LYS A 92 0.32 -19.93 17.12
C LYS A 92 -1.03 -20.63 17.03
N SER A 93 -2.00 -20.12 17.80
CA SER A 93 -3.34 -20.67 17.83
C SER A 93 -4.38 -19.63 18.23
N VAL A 94 -5.59 -19.80 17.71
CA VAL A 94 -6.77 -19.03 18.09
C VAL A 94 -7.83 -20.01 18.60
N THR A 95 -8.25 -19.84 19.84
CA THR A 95 -9.39 -20.55 20.41
C THR A 95 -10.61 -19.62 20.43
N LEU A 96 -11.70 -20.07 19.84
CA LEU A 96 -12.97 -19.37 19.76
C LEU A 96 -13.90 -19.83 20.89
N CYS A 97 -14.58 -18.90 21.55
CA CYS A 97 -15.54 -19.20 22.61
C CYS A 97 -16.83 -18.41 22.37
N ASP A 98 -17.82 -19.05 21.73
CA ASP A 98 -19.17 -18.53 21.59
C ASP A 98 -20.17 -19.66 21.30
N ASN A 99 -20.87 -20.08 22.35
CA ASN A 99 -21.92 -21.09 22.27
C ASN A 99 -23.30 -20.52 21.92
N THR A 100 -23.39 -19.19 21.72
CA THR A 100 -24.66 -18.53 21.40
C THR A 100 -25.16 -19.01 20.03
N PRO A 101 -26.41 -19.49 19.93
CA PRO A 101 -27.01 -19.82 18.65
C PRO A 101 -27.06 -18.60 17.73
N LEU A 102 -26.67 -18.78 16.47
CA LEU A 102 -26.82 -17.76 15.44
C LEU A 102 -28.31 -17.42 15.24
N CYS A 103 -28.64 -16.14 15.17
CA CYS A 103 -29.97 -15.66 14.82
C CYS A 103 -29.95 -14.87 13.49
N VAL A 104 -31.15 -14.56 12.95
CA VAL A 104 -31.27 -13.84 11.66
C VAL A 104 -30.56 -12.49 11.69
N SER A 105 -30.65 -11.74 12.78
CA SER A 105 -30.02 -10.43 12.91
C SER A 105 -28.49 -10.49 12.90
N ASP A 106 -27.88 -11.63 13.24
CA ASP A 106 -26.43 -11.79 13.15
C ASP A 106 -25.94 -11.74 11.70
N LEU A 107 -26.78 -12.13 10.73
CA LEU A 107 -26.45 -12.14 9.31
C LEU A 107 -26.23 -10.74 8.71
N THR A 108 -26.59 -9.68 9.45
CA THR A 108 -26.27 -8.28 9.10
C THR A 108 -24.76 -8.08 9.00
N SER A 109 -23.99 -8.77 9.84
CA SER A 109 -22.54 -8.58 9.91
C SER A 109 -21.72 -9.87 9.84
N HIS A 110 -22.36 -11.03 10.02
CA HIS A 110 -21.68 -12.31 10.07
C HIS A 110 -21.46 -12.91 8.67
N TYR A 111 -20.31 -12.61 8.06
CA TYR A 111 -20.00 -13.00 6.67
C TYR A 111 -19.61 -14.47 6.45
N PHE A 112 -19.53 -15.28 7.51
CA PHE A 112 -19.27 -16.72 7.40
C PHE A 112 -20.49 -17.62 7.65
N ALA A 113 -21.67 -17.04 7.87
CA ALA A 113 -22.90 -17.79 8.09
C ALA A 113 -23.94 -17.45 7.02
N GLY A 114 -24.84 -18.38 6.75
CA GLY A 114 -26.04 -18.16 5.94
C GLY A 114 -27.31 -18.55 6.69
N LEU A 115 -28.45 -18.48 5.99
CA LEU A 115 -29.77 -18.82 6.56
C LEU A 115 -29.85 -20.25 7.11
N ASN A 116 -29.08 -21.18 6.54
CA ASN A 116 -29.05 -22.58 6.98
C ASN A 116 -28.28 -22.81 8.29
N ASP A 117 -27.52 -21.83 8.75
CA ASP A 117 -26.70 -21.92 9.96
C ASP A 117 -27.43 -21.37 11.21
N ILE A 118 -28.65 -20.84 11.05
CA ILE A 118 -29.47 -20.31 12.15
C ILE A 118 -29.73 -21.41 13.18
N GLY A 119 -29.56 -21.07 14.46
CA GLY A 119 -29.72 -21.97 15.59
C GLY A 119 -28.46 -22.77 15.97
N TYR A 120 -27.42 -22.77 15.13
CA TYR A 120 -26.15 -23.40 15.47
C TYR A 120 -25.21 -22.44 16.22
N PRO A 121 -24.31 -22.95 17.08
CA PRO A 121 -23.33 -22.12 17.79
C PRO A 121 -22.40 -21.34 16.84
N ARG A 122 -22.30 -20.03 17.03
CA ARG A 122 -21.48 -19.12 16.19
C ARG A 122 -20.02 -19.57 16.05
N ALA A 123 -19.40 -20.04 17.14
CA ALA A 123 -18.01 -20.49 17.11
C ALA A 123 -17.79 -21.75 16.24
N GLU A 124 -18.74 -22.70 16.26
CA GLU A 124 -18.65 -23.92 15.46
C GLU A 124 -18.87 -23.63 13.96
N ILE A 125 -19.77 -22.70 13.62
CA ILE A 125 -20.00 -22.25 12.24
C ILE A 125 -18.71 -21.67 11.63
N CYS A 126 -18.01 -20.82 12.38
CA CYS A 126 -16.85 -20.08 11.86
C CYS A 126 -15.57 -20.90 11.82
N LYS A 127 -15.43 -21.92 12.68
CA LYS A 127 -14.18 -22.65 12.92
C LYS A 127 -13.47 -23.06 11.63
N ASN A 128 -14.18 -23.75 10.73
CA ASN A 128 -13.58 -24.28 9.51
C ASN A 128 -13.18 -23.14 8.56
N LYS A 129 -14.08 -22.18 8.32
CA LYS A 129 -13.82 -21.04 7.43
C LYS A 129 -12.66 -20.16 7.91
N LEU A 130 -12.54 -19.97 9.22
CA LEU A 130 -11.42 -19.26 9.84
C LEU A 130 -10.11 -20.05 9.71
N SER A 131 -10.15 -21.39 9.89
CA SER A 131 -8.96 -22.23 9.73
C SER A 131 -8.39 -22.23 8.31
N GLU A 132 -9.24 -22.07 7.29
CA GLU A 132 -8.83 -21.98 5.89
C GLU A 132 -8.08 -20.70 5.53
N LEU A 133 -8.19 -19.64 6.36
CA LEU A 133 -7.51 -18.36 6.11
C LEU A 133 -6.00 -18.50 6.26
N ASN A 134 -5.54 -19.33 7.19
CA ASN A 134 -4.13 -19.52 7.44
C ASN A 134 -3.82 -20.89 8.03
N ASN A 135 -3.23 -21.77 7.22
CA ASN A 135 -2.88 -23.14 7.60
C ASN A 135 -1.78 -23.23 8.67
N HIS A 136 -1.06 -22.13 8.94
CA HIS A 136 -0.07 -22.06 10.01
C HIS A 136 -0.71 -21.80 11.39
N VAL A 137 -1.97 -21.38 11.44
CA VAL A 137 -2.67 -21.03 12.69
C VAL A 137 -3.64 -22.14 13.09
N SER A 138 -3.44 -22.72 14.27
CA SER A 138 -4.39 -23.69 14.81
C SER A 138 -5.67 -23.02 15.31
N VAL A 139 -6.82 -23.28 14.68
CA VAL A 139 -8.13 -22.77 15.13
C VAL A 139 -8.89 -23.83 15.92
N ARG A 140 -9.34 -23.51 17.14
CA ARG A 140 -10.05 -24.42 18.05
C ARG A 140 -11.32 -23.76 18.57
N VAL A 141 -12.27 -24.57 19.06
CA VAL A 141 -13.47 -24.09 19.73
C VAL A 141 -13.44 -24.56 21.19
N LEU A 142 -13.77 -23.66 22.11
CA LEU A 142 -13.98 -23.94 23.52
C LEU A 142 -15.48 -23.88 23.83
N ASN A 143 -16.10 -25.05 23.93
CA ASN A 143 -17.54 -25.19 24.15
C ASN A 143 -17.90 -25.02 25.64
N LYS A 144 -17.88 -23.78 26.13
CA LYS A 144 -18.30 -23.41 27.50
C LYS A 144 -19.07 -22.09 27.51
N ASN A 145 -20.15 -22.03 28.30
CA ASN A 145 -20.98 -20.83 28.43
C ASN A 145 -20.40 -19.81 29.43
N LYS A 146 -19.65 -20.28 30.42
CA LYS A 146 -18.92 -19.45 31.38
C LYS A 146 -17.53 -20.04 31.61
N LEU A 147 -16.52 -19.18 31.64
CA LEU A 147 -15.13 -19.56 31.81
C LEU A 147 -14.68 -19.25 33.24
N GLY A 148 -13.90 -20.16 33.82
CA GLY A 148 -13.24 -19.95 35.11
C GLY A 148 -11.74 -19.70 34.92
N THR A 149 -11.04 -19.29 35.99
CA THR A 149 -9.60 -18.94 35.95
C THR A 149 -8.71 -19.97 35.23
N GLU A 150 -8.96 -21.27 35.43
CA GLU A 150 -8.16 -22.34 34.81
C GLU A 150 -8.29 -22.40 33.28
N ASP A 151 -9.42 -21.94 32.73
CA ASP A 151 -9.63 -21.90 31.27
C ASP A 151 -8.71 -20.87 30.57
N PHE A 152 -8.25 -19.85 31.31
CA PHE A 152 -7.44 -18.76 30.79
C PHE A 152 -5.94 -19.07 30.77
N ARG A 153 -5.44 -19.94 31.66
CA ARG A 153 -3.99 -20.12 31.93
C ARG A 153 -3.12 -20.41 30.71
N LYS A 154 -3.66 -21.02 29.67
CA LYS A 154 -2.90 -21.40 28.47
C LYS A 154 -2.72 -20.26 27.46
N PHE A 155 -3.39 -19.13 27.65
CA PHE A 155 -3.42 -18.04 26.68
C PHE A 155 -2.51 -16.90 27.13
N SER A 156 -1.86 -16.24 26.16
CA SER A 156 -1.08 -15.03 26.43
C SER A 156 -1.93 -13.77 26.23
N VAL A 157 -2.93 -13.84 25.36
CA VAL A 157 -3.84 -12.73 25.03
C VAL A 157 -5.28 -13.23 25.00
N VAL A 158 -6.18 -12.43 25.57
CA VAL A 158 -7.62 -12.66 25.57
C VAL A 158 -8.31 -11.44 25.00
N VAL A 159 -9.20 -11.67 24.03
CA VAL A 159 -10.05 -10.65 23.44
C VAL A 159 -11.51 -10.97 23.77
N LEU A 160 -12.18 -10.01 24.41
CA LEU A 160 -13.59 -10.11 24.78
C LEU A 160 -14.42 -9.15 23.92
N ASN A 161 -15.31 -9.70 23.09
CA ASN A 161 -16.12 -8.94 22.16
C ASN A 161 -17.60 -8.92 22.60
N GLN A 162 -18.26 -7.76 22.46
CA GLN A 162 -19.71 -7.59 22.68
C GLN A 162 -20.20 -8.11 24.05
N ALA A 163 -19.40 -7.95 25.10
CA ALA A 163 -19.70 -8.43 26.46
C ALA A 163 -20.33 -7.36 27.35
N SER A 164 -21.01 -7.80 28.41
CA SER A 164 -21.50 -6.90 29.47
C SER A 164 -20.35 -6.35 30.32
N GLU A 165 -20.57 -5.20 30.96
CA GLU A 165 -19.57 -4.57 31.82
C GLU A 165 -19.15 -5.49 32.99
N ASP A 166 -20.09 -6.24 33.56
CA ASP A 166 -19.80 -7.17 34.65
C ASP A 166 -18.83 -8.27 34.21
N LEU A 167 -18.98 -8.78 32.98
CA LEU A 167 -18.10 -9.81 32.43
C LEU A 167 -16.72 -9.23 32.08
N CYS A 168 -16.67 -7.99 31.57
CA CYS A 168 -15.41 -7.30 31.33
C CYS A 168 -14.59 -7.13 32.62
N VAL A 169 -15.26 -6.78 33.72
CA VAL A 169 -14.63 -6.71 35.04
C VAL A 169 -14.17 -8.09 35.51
N GLU A 170 -15.03 -9.11 35.48
CA GLU A 170 -14.71 -10.48 35.92
C GLU A 170 -13.51 -11.05 35.17
N TYR A 171 -13.53 -11.02 33.83
CA TYR A 171 -12.47 -11.59 33.01
C TYR A 171 -11.22 -10.70 32.98
N GLY A 172 -11.36 -9.38 33.13
CA GLY A 172 -10.23 -8.47 33.31
C GLY A 172 -9.46 -8.75 34.60
N ASP A 173 -10.16 -8.95 35.72
CA ASP A 173 -9.55 -9.30 37.01
C ASP A 173 -8.83 -10.67 36.92
N ILE A 174 -9.43 -11.66 36.26
CA ILE A 174 -8.79 -12.96 36.01
C ILE A 174 -7.52 -12.80 35.17
N CYS A 175 -7.60 -12.11 34.02
CA CYS A 175 -6.46 -11.93 33.12
C CYS A 175 -5.32 -11.21 33.84
N ARG A 176 -5.62 -10.16 34.60
CA ARG A 176 -4.64 -9.41 35.39
C ARG A 176 -3.95 -10.30 36.42
N SER A 177 -4.70 -11.14 37.13
CA SER A 177 -4.13 -12.07 38.12
C SER A 177 -3.18 -13.12 37.51
N LEU A 178 -3.35 -13.43 36.22
CA LEU A 178 -2.56 -14.40 35.47
C LEU A 178 -1.51 -13.75 34.55
N SER A 179 -1.36 -12.42 34.58
CA SER A 179 -0.47 -11.67 33.66
C SER A 179 -0.78 -11.89 32.17
N ILE A 180 -2.06 -12.11 31.86
CA ILE A 180 -2.59 -12.26 30.50
C ILE A 180 -3.00 -10.89 29.99
N LYS A 181 -2.68 -10.60 28.73
CA LYS A 181 -3.02 -9.33 28.09
C LYS A 181 -4.50 -9.37 27.73
N PHE A 182 -5.23 -8.33 28.10
CA PHE A 182 -6.68 -8.30 27.99
C PHE A 182 -7.13 -7.15 27.09
N ILE A 183 -7.98 -7.47 26.12
CA ILE A 183 -8.54 -6.51 25.18
C ILE A 183 -10.05 -6.66 25.18
N VAL A 184 -10.76 -5.54 25.22
CA VAL A 184 -12.22 -5.51 25.09
C VAL A 184 -12.60 -4.70 23.86
N ALA A 185 -13.54 -5.21 23.06
CA ALA A 185 -14.10 -4.50 21.92
C ALA A 185 -15.62 -4.58 21.92
N SER A 186 -16.30 -3.48 21.62
CA SER A 186 -17.77 -3.47 21.51
C SER A 186 -18.25 -2.44 20.50
N THR A 187 -19.41 -2.70 19.91
CA THR A 187 -20.10 -1.83 18.95
C THR A 187 -21.59 -1.79 19.23
N CYS A 188 -22.18 -0.60 19.14
CA CYS A 188 -23.61 -0.35 19.30
C CYS A 188 -24.06 0.64 18.22
N GLY A 189 -24.71 0.14 17.16
CA GLY A 189 -25.07 0.97 16.01
C GLY A 189 -23.86 1.64 15.36
N LEU A 190 -23.82 2.97 15.41
CA LEU A 190 -22.72 3.79 14.88
C LEU A 190 -21.63 4.12 15.90
N PHE A 191 -21.70 3.55 17.11
CA PHE A 191 -20.74 3.74 18.18
C PHE A 191 -19.87 2.50 18.39
N GLY A 192 -18.66 2.69 18.89
CA GLY A 192 -17.77 1.61 19.25
C GLY A 192 -16.74 1.96 20.31
N LYS A 193 -16.19 0.94 20.94
CA LYS A 193 -15.12 1.08 21.94
C LYS A 193 -14.07 -0.02 21.82
N VAL A 194 -12.83 0.33 22.17
CA VAL A 194 -11.73 -0.61 22.42
C VAL A 194 -11.08 -0.26 23.76
N PHE A 195 -10.73 -1.28 24.55
CA PHE A 195 -9.94 -1.16 25.78
C PHE A 195 -8.75 -2.12 25.76
N CYS A 196 -7.60 -1.69 26.29
CA CYS A 196 -6.41 -2.51 26.43
C CYS A 196 -5.85 -2.50 27.86
N ASP A 197 -5.50 -3.70 28.35
CA ASP A 197 -4.71 -3.92 29.57
C ASP A 197 -3.60 -4.94 29.31
N PHE A 198 -2.35 -4.48 29.20
CA PHE A 198 -1.17 -5.34 29.01
C PHE A 198 -0.31 -5.52 30.27
N GLY A 199 -0.84 -5.17 31.44
CA GLY A 199 -0.14 -5.28 32.72
C GLY A 199 0.69 -4.06 33.11
N THR A 200 1.55 -4.21 34.13
CA THR A 200 2.27 -3.10 34.78
C THR A 200 3.75 -2.98 34.38
N ASP A 201 4.21 -3.72 33.38
CA ASP A 201 5.59 -3.63 32.89
C ASP A 201 5.66 -4.10 31.42
N PHE A 202 4.79 -3.55 30.57
CA PHE A 202 4.77 -3.91 29.15
C PHE A 202 5.90 -3.18 28.42
N VAL A 203 6.74 -3.93 27.69
CA VAL A 203 7.88 -3.39 26.95
C VAL A 203 7.56 -3.28 25.47
N VAL A 204 7.63 -2.05 24.95
CA VAL A 204 7.57 -1.73 23.53
C VAL A 204 9.00 -1.60 23.00
N TYR A 205 9.38 -2.47 22.08
CA TYR A 205 10.74 -2.51 21.52
C TYR A 205 10.91 -1.54 20.34
N ASP A 206 9.80 -1.27 19.64
CA ASP A 206 9.77 -0.33 18.53
C ASP A 206 8.42 0.40 18.55
N PRO A 207 8.36 1.66 19.02
CA PRO A 207 7.10 2.37 19.22
C PRO A 207 6.42 2.84 17.95
N THR A 208 7.15 2.96 16.82
CA THR A 208 6.63 3.61 15.60
C THR A 208 6.68 2.72 14.35
N GLY A 209 7.59 1.74 14.30
CA GLY A 209 7.89 0.97 13.08
C GLY A 209 8.59 1.74 11.97
N GLU A 210 8.91 3.02 12.16
CA GLU A 210 9.62 3.82 11.15
C GLU A 210 11.03 3.29 10.90
N VAL A 211 11.53 3.49 9.68
CA VAL A 211 12.92 3.19 9.36
C VAL A 211 13.82 4.11 10.18
N LEU A 212 14.87 3.56 10.78
CA LEU A 212 15.83 4.31 11.60
C LEU A 212 16.58 5.31 10.71
N PRO A 213 16.50 6.63 10.97
CA PRO A 213 17.29 7.60 10.23
C PRO A 213 18.78 7.32 10.43
N SER A 214 19.53 7.39 9.35
CA SER A 214 20.99 7.28 9.33
C SER A 214 21.57 8.42 8.51
N VAL A 215 22.66 9.00 8.98
CA VAL A 215 23.27 10.20 8.39
C VAL A 215 24.79 10.06 8.31
N MET A 216 25.36 10.50 7.18
CA MET A 216 26.81 10.57 6.98
C MET A 216 27.40 11.72 7.78
N ILE A 217 28.60 11.50 8.30
CA ILE A 217 29.31 12.44 9.16
C ILE A 217 30.36 13.18 8.34
N GLN A 218 30.37 14.51 8.47
CA GLN A 218 31.43 15.36 7.95
C GLN A 218 32.57 15.50 8.95
N GLN A 219 32.23 15.76 10.22
CA GLN A 219 33.20 16.05 11.27
C GLN A 219 32.67 15.64 12.64
N ILE A 220 33.58 15.22 13.54
CA ILE A 220 33.31 15.04 14.96
C ILE A 220 34.36 15.82 15.77
N GLU A 221 33.91 16.75 16.61
CA GLU A 221 34.80 17.49 17.49
C GLU A 221 35.25 16.64 18.68
N LYS A 222 36.53 16.78 19.03
CA LYS A 222 37.11 16.25 20.28
C LYS A 222 36.96 17.29 21.38
N SER A 223 35.88 17.22 22.15
CA SER A 223 35.58 18.19 23.21
C SER A 223 34.66 17.61 24.29
N LYS A 224 34.37 18.38 25.35
CA LYS A 224 33.41 17.98 26.39
C LYS A 224 31.98 17.84 25.87
N GLN A 225 31.69 18.48 24.75
CA GLN A 225 30.44 18.37 24.01
C GLN A 225 30.81 18.04 22.57
N GLY A 226 31.12 16.77 22.30
CA GLY A 226 31.48 16.31 20.97
C GLY A 226 30.37 16.65 20.00
N LEU A 227 30.64 17.63 19.13
CA LEU A 227 29.74 18.10 18.09
C LEU A 227 29.93 17.22 16.86
N VAL A 228 28.82 16.71 16.35
CA VAL A 228 28.77 15.93 15.12
C VAL A 228 28.12 16.82 14.06
N THR A 229 28.86 17.08 13.00
CA THR A 229 28.38 17.80 11.82
C THR A 229 28.07 16.80 10.73
N CYS A 230 26.86 16.86 10.18
CA CYS A 230 26.42 16.01 9.08
C CYS A 230 27.07 16.46 7.75
N LEU A 231 27.17 15.53 6.79
CA LEU A 231 27.64 15.85 5.45
C LEU A 231 26.76 16.93 4.78
N GLU A 232 27.36 17.81 3.98
CA GLU A 232 26.69 18.94 3.32
C GLU A 232 25.35 18.53 2.68
N GLU A 233 24.34 19.39 2.81
CA GLU A 233 22.94 19.20 2.35
C GLU A 233 22.16 18.05 3.03
N THR A 234 22.75 17.34 3.99
CA THR A 234 22.09 16.26 4.70
C THR A 234 21.51 16.74 6.04
N ARG A 235 20.19 16.59 6.23
CA ARG A 235 19.53 16.84 7.52
C ARG A 235 19.44 15.54 8.31
N HIS A 236 19.82 15.54 9.59
CA HIS A 236 19.80 14.32 10.39
C HIS A 236 18.39 13.85 10.78
N GLY A 237 17.43 14.77 10.92
CA GLY A 237 16.05 14.44 11.30
C GLY A 237 15.86 13.97 12.75
N PHE A 238 16.95 13.83 13.54
CA PHE A 238 16.89 13.53 14.98
C PHE A 238 16.19 14.63 15.80
N GLN A 239 15.67 14.23 16.95
CA GLN A 239 15.05 15.07 17.98
C GLN A 239 15.86 15.06 19.28
N ASP A 240 15.67 16.07 20.12
CA ASP A 240 16.32 16.12 21.44
C ASP A 240 15.94 14.91 22.31
N GLY A 241 16.96 14.21 22.81
CA GLY A 241 16.78 13.01 23.62
C GLY A 241 16.75 11.70 22.85
N ASP A 242 16.82 11.73 21.52
CA ASP A 242 17.09 10.54 20.72
C ASP A 242 18.42 9.89 21.12
N TYR A 243 18.60 8.63 20.74
CA TYR A 243 19.83 7.90 20.97
C TYR A 243 20.42 7.45 19.64
N VAL A 244 21.75 7.52 19.51
CA VAL A 244 22.46 7.15 18.28
C VAL A 244 23.65 6.24 18.56
N THR A 245 24.05 5.49 17.54
CA THR A 245 25.32 4.74 17.51
C THR A 245 26.07 5.06 16.21
N PHE A 246 27.34 4.68 16.14
CA PHE A 246 28.23 5.05 15.04
C PHE A 246 28.87 3.82 14.40
N SER A 247 29.21 3.95 13.12
CA SER A 247 30.00 2.99 12.37
C SER A 247 30.89 3.72 11.36
N GLU A 248 31.96 3.09 10.88
CA GLU A 248 32.85 3.61 9.84
C GLU A 248 33.58 4.93 10.15
N VAL A 249 33.58 5.39 11.41
CA VAL A 249 34.30 6.60 11.83
C VAL A 249 35.80 6.30 11.82
N LYS A 250 36.56 7.00 10.97
CA LYS A 250 38.02 6.90 10.92
C LYS A 250 38.65 7.93 11.86
N GLY A 251 39.73 7.54 12.53
CA GLY A 251 40.38 8.38 13.55
C GLY A 251 39.80 8.16 14.93
N MET A 252 38.53 8.51 15.15
CA MET A 252 37.82 8.42 16.44
C MET A 252 37.10 7.06 16.61
N VAL A 253 37.87 5.97 16.63
CA VAL A 253 37.35 4.58 16.52
C VAL A 253 36.52 4.11 17.71
N GLU A 254 36.64 4.76 18.87
CA GLU A 254 35.90 4.45 20.10
C GLU A 254 34.38 4.66 19.94
N LEU A 255 33.97 5.43 18.92
CA LEU A 255 32.56 5.61 18.57
C LEU A 255 31.98 4.41 17.81
N ASN A 256 32.79 3.67 17.05
CA ASN A 256 32.28 2.59 16.21
C ASN A 256 31.72 1.45 17.08
N GLY A 257 30.43 1.16 16.93
CA GLY A 257 29.71 0.17 17.73
C GLY A 257 29.52 0.55 19.20
N CYS A 258 29.61 1.85 19.53
CA CYS A 258 29.45 2.29 20.92
C CYS A 258 28.01 2.05 21.43
N ALA A 259 27.87 1.97 22.76
CA ALA A 259 26.57 2.00 23.41
C ALA A 259 25.78 3.26 22.98
N PRO A 260 24.43 3.19 22.88
CA PRO A 260 23.64 4.31 22.38
C PRO A 260 23.90 5.59 23.18
N ARG A 261 24.20 6.68 22.47
CA ARG A 261 24.52 7.98 23.07
C ARG A 261 23.37 8.95 22.85
N ARG A 262 22.99 9.68 23.91
CA ARG A 262 21.91 10.66 23.87
C ARG A 262 22.29 11.86 23.00
N VAL A 263 21.37 12.27 22.13
CA VAL A 263 21.48 13.40 21.21
C VAL A 263 20.97 14.68 21.88
N THR A 264 21.68 15.78 21.64
CA THR A 264 21.19 17.15 21.84
C THR A 264 21.27 17.89 20.52
N VAL A 265 20.14 18.27 19.96
CA VAL A 265 20.02 18.91 18.64
C VAL A 265 20.43 20.37 18.75
N LEU A 266 21.33 20.82 17.90
CA LEU A 266 21.81 22.21 17.87
C LEU A 266 21.41 22.94 16.59
N GLY A 267 21.13 22.20 15.52
CA GLY A 267 20.67 22.68 14.23
C GLY A 267 20.08 21.54 13.40
N PRO A 268 19.74 21.76 12.13
CA PRO A 268 19.23 20.72 11.24
C PRO A 268 20.31 19.71 10.79
N ASP A 269 21.57 20.07 10.92
CA ASP A 269 22.77 19.38 10.42
C ASP A 269 23.85 19.18 11.50
N VAL A 270 23.62 19.67 12.73
CA VAL A 270 24.58 19.60 13.83
C VAL A 270 23.90 19.19 15.14
N PHE A 271 24.52 18.24 15.85
CA PHE A 271 24.07 17.77 17.15
C PHE A 271 25.24 17.39 18.06
N SER A 272 25.01 17.30 19.37
CA SER A 272 26.01 16.84 20.34
C SER A 272 25.71 15.44 20.86
N ILE A 273 26.76 14.68 21.16
CA ILE A 273 26.72 13.32 21.75
C ILE A 273 27.40 13.22 23.13
N GLY A 274 27.63 14.35 23.79
CA GLY A 274 28.35 14.42 25.06
C GLY A 274 29.87 14.30 24.91
N ASP A 275 30.57 13.90 25.97
CA ASP A 275 32.04 14.01 26.05
C ASP A 275 32.77 13.07 25.07
N THR A 276 33.64 13.64 24.25
CA THR A 276 34.59 12.96 23.33
C THR A 276 36.04 13.36 23.63
N SER A 277 36.32 14.12 24.69
CA SER A 277 37.64 14.69 25.00
C SER A 277 38.73 13.63 25.17
N ASN A 278 38.36 12.43 25.61
CA ASN A 278 39.28 11.31 25.83
C ASN A 278 39.48 10.43 24.59
N PHE A 279 38.81 10.72 23.48
CA PHE A 279 38.89 9.90 22.27
C PHE A 279 40.03 10.32 21.35
N THR A 280 40.38 9.45 20.43
CA THR A 280 41.29 9.75 19.33
C THR A 280 40.69 10.82 18.38
N PRO A 281 41.51 11.70 17.76
CA PRO A 281 40.99 12.73 16.85
C PRO A 281 40.27 12.12 15.64
N TYR A 282 39.15 12.72 15.25
CA TYR A 282 38.45 12.38 14.02
C TYR A 282 39.33 12.65 12.79
N ILE A 283 39.26 11.76 11.80
CA ILE A 283 39.95 11.90 10.52
C ILE A 283 38.93 12.12 9.40
N SER A 284 38.05 11.15 9.16
CA SER A 284 37.07 11.20 8.06
C SER A 284 35.98 10.12 8.20
N GLY A 285 34.93 10.27 7.40
CA GLY A 285 33.87 9.27 7.22
C GLY A 285 33.00 9.06 8.46
N GLY A 286 32.19 8.01 8.41
CA GLY A 286 31.33 7.61 9.50
C GLY A 286 29.85 7.78 9.20
N MET A 287 29.08 6.85 9.73
CA MET A 287 27.63 6.82 9.70
C MET A 287 27.10 6.88 11.13
N CYS A 288 26.22 7.84 11.39
CA CYS A 288 25.46 7.94 12.63
C CYS A 288 24.06 7.36 12.40
N THR A 289 23.65 6.38 13.21
CA THR A 289 22.35 5.72 13.07
C THR A 289 21.55 5.84 14.36
N LEU A 290 20.28 6.23 14.24
CA LEU A 290 19.35 6.31 15.36
C LEU A 290 19.08 4.91 15.94
N VAL A 291 19.01 4.81 17.27
CA VAL A 291 18.69 3.60 18.01
C VAL A 291 17.40 3.83 18.77
N LYS A 292 16.39 2.99 18.52
CA LYS A 292 15.14 3.00 19.29
C LYS A 292 15.39 2.39 20.67
N MET A 293 15.11 3.15 21.70
CA MET A 293 15.17 2.66 23.09
C MET A 293 13.85 2.00 23.46
N PRO A 294 13.85 0.84 24.15
CA PRO A 294 12.62 0.22 24.61
C PRO A 294 11.81 1.14 25.53
N LEU A 295 10.52 1.26 25.26
CA LEU A 295 9.57 2.05 26.05
C LEU A 295 8.78 1.13 26.99
N LYS A 296 8.76 1.45 28.28
CA LYS A 296 7.93 0.74 29.28
C LYS A 296 6.60 1.46 29.46
N ILE A 297 5.50 0.72 29.38
CA ILE A 297 4.13 1.24 29.54
C ILE A 297 3.40 0.46 30.63
N ASN A 298 2.66 1.20 31.47
CA ASN A 298 1.90 0.67 32.58
C ASN A 298 0.39 0.84 32.34
N PHE A 299 -0.37 -0.25 32.49
CA PHE A 299 -1.81 -0.27 32.33
C PHE A 299 -2.53 -0.41 33.67
N LEU A 300 -3.67 0.25 33.80
CA LEU A 300 -4.59 0.06 34.93
C LEU A 300 -5.49 -1.15 34.65
N PRO A 301 -5.87 -1.95 35.67
CA PRO A 301 -6.83 -3.04 35.49
C PRO A 301 -8.17 -2.48 35.03
N TYR A 302 -8.94 -3.23 34.23
CA TYR A 302 -10.25 -2.80 33.69
C TYR A 302 -11.11 -2.07 34.72
N ARG A 303 -11.28 -2.68 35.90
CA ARG A 303 -12.04 -2.12 37.02
C ARG A 303 -11.58 -0.72 37.42
N THR A 304 -10.27 -0.51 37.60
CA THR A 304 -9.71 0.77 38.02
C THR A 304 -9.69 1.78 36.87
N ALA A 305 -9.33 1.30 35.67
CA ALA A 305 -9.31 2.09 34.45
C ALA A 305 -10.68 2.66 34.08
N PHE A 306 -11.77 1.98 34.45
CA PHE A 306 -13.13 2.47 34.26
C PHE A 306 -13.38 3.76 35.09
N TYR A 307 -12.97 3.81 36.35
CA TYR A 307 -13.17 4.99 37.20
C TYR A 307 -12.15 6.11 36.96
N SER A 308 -11.01 5.80 36.33
CA SER A 308 -9.98 6.77 35.99
C SER A 308 -9.51 6.60 34.55
N PRO A 309 -10.38 6.86 33.57
CA PRO A 309 -10.11 6.53 32.18
C PRO A 309 -9.02 7.44 31.58
N VAL A 310 -8.19 6.83 30.75
CA VAL A 310 -7.27 7.54 29.83
C VAL A 310 -7.77 7.28 28.41
N PHE A 311 -8.25 8.34 27.77
CA PHE A 311 -8.86 8.28 26.44
C PHE A 311 -7.85 8.60 25.34
N MET A 312 -7.86 7.81 24.28
CA MET A 312 -7.35 8.21 22.97
C MET A 312 -8.39 9.09 22.28
N THR A 313 -7.96 10.27 21.83
CA THR A 313 -8.77 11.10 20.94
C THR A 313 -8.79 10.49 19.55
N THR A 314 -9.97 10.09 19.08
CA THR A 314 -10.15 9.52 17.73
C THR A 314 -10.40 10.60 16.68
N ASP A 315 -11.18 11.62 17.03
CA ASP A 315 -11.51 12.78 16.22
C ASP A 315 -11.34 14.04 17.10
N PHE A 316 -10.43 14.93 16.71
CA PHE A 316 -10.11 16.14 17.47
C PHE A 316 -11.26 17.15 17.50
N VAL A 317 -12.23 17.05 16.60
CA VAL A 317 -13.47 17.85 16.63
C VAL A 317 -14.45 17.33 17.70
N LYS A 318 -14.28 16.08 18.15
CA LYS A 318 -15.17 15.37 19.07
C LYS A 318 -14.54 15.09 20.45
N ILE A 319 -13.58 15.90 20.90
CA ILE A 319 -12.73 15.63 22.08
C ILE A 319 -13.50 15.36 23.39
N GLU A 320 -14.70 15.92 23.54
CA GLU A 320 -15.56 15.73 24.73
C GLU A 320 -16.39 14.44 24.68
N ARG A 321 -16.59 13.84 23.50
CA ARG A 321 -17.47 12.68 23.30
C ARG A 321 -16.99 11.38 23.98
N PRO A 322 -15.69 11.03 23.99
CA PRO A 322 -15.22 9.81 24.64
C PRO A 322 -15.70 9.67 26.10
N ALA A 323 -15.66 10.76 26.88
CA ALA A 323 -16.12 10.74 28.26
C ALA A 323 -17.64 10.52 28.38
N GLN A 324 -18.44 11.09 27.47
CA GLN A 324 -19.88 10.86 27.42
C GLN A 324 -20.20 9.40 27.06
N ILE A 325 -19.61 8.91 25.97
CA ILE A 325 -19.84 7.55 25.45
C ILE A 325 -19.38 6.49 26.46
N HIS A 326 -18.33 6.76 27.22
CA HIS A 326 -17.89 5.89 28.32
C HIS A 326 -19.02 5.61 29.32
N LEU A 327 -19.78 6.63 29.71
CA LEU A 327 -20.95 6.49 30.58
C LEU A 327 -22.10 5.75 29.89
N PHE A 328 -22.30 5.97 28.58
CA PHE A 328 -23.40 5.35 27.83
C PHE A 328 -23.27 3.83 27.75
N PHE A 329 -22.07 3.29 27.54
CA PHE A 329 -21.86 1.84 27.52
C PHE A 329 -22.20 1.19 28.88
N LYS A 330 -21.87 1.85 29.99
CA LYS A 330 -22.24 1.36 31.32
C LYS A 330 -23.74 1.50 31.58
N ALA A 331 -24.33 2.64 31.23
CA ALA A 331 -25.78 2.84 31.30
C ALA A 331 -26.55 1.81 30.46
N LEU A 332 -26.02 1.41 29.30
CA LEU A 332 -26.62 0.40 28.44
C LEU A 332 -26.60 -0.99 29.09
N SER A 333 -25.50 -1.34 29.74
CA SER A 333 -25.41 -2.59 30.51
C SER A 333 -26.43 -2.59 31.65
N ASP A 334 -26.56 -1.48 32.39
CA ASP A 334 -27.52 -1.36 33.50
C ASP A 334 -28.97 -1.41 33.00
N TYR A 335 -29.27 -0.69 31.91
CA TYR A 335 -30.59 -0.71 31.27
C TYR A 335 -30.97 -2.13 30.83
N LYS A 336 -30.05 -2.85 30.18
CA LYS A 336 -30.30 -4.24 29.73
C LYS A 336 -30.50 -5.18 30.91
N ASN A 337 -29.74 -5.01 31.99
CA ASN A 337 -29.87 -5.84 33.19
C ASN A 337 -31.23 -5.61 33.89
N ASP A 338 -31.68 -4.36 33.98
CA ASP A 338 -32.92 -4.01 34.68
C ASP A 338 -34.18 -4.34 33.85
N ASN A 339 -34.12 -4.20 32.52
CA ASN A 339 -35.28 -4.38 31.64
C ASN A 339 -35.31 -5.72 30.89
N GLY A 340 -34.17 -6.40 30.75
CA GLY A 340 -34.02 -7.64 29.98
C GLY A 340 -33.89 -7.46 28.46
N PHE A 341 -33.96 -6.23 27.95
CA PHE A 341 -33.81 -5.88 26.54
C PHE A 341 -33.01 -4.58 26.37
N LEU A 342 -32.48 -4.35 25.16
CA LEU A 342 -31.85 -3.08 24.78
C LEU A 342 -32.93 -2.07 24.37
N PRO A 343 -32.68 -0.75 24.49
CA PRO A 343 -33.58 0.27 23.94
C PRO A 343 -34.01 -0.05 22.50
N LYS A 344 -35.32 0.05 22.25
CA LYS A 344 -35.88 -0.23 20.93
C LYS A 344 -35.44 0.83 19.91
N PRO A 345 -35.21 0.44 18.64
CA PRO A 345 -34.80 1.38 17.60
C PRO A 345 -35.75 2.58 17.51
N TRP A 346 -35.20 3.78 17.64
CA TRP A 346 -35.91 5.06 17.47
C TRP A 346 -37.18 5.24 18.32
N TYR A 347 -37.32 4.48 19.41
CA TYR A 347 -38.47 4.58 20.31
C TYR A 347 -38.23 5.63 21.40
N GLU A 348 -38.96 6.74 21.32
CA GLU A 348 -38.72 7.95 22.12
C GLU A 348 -38.77 7.70 23.64
N ASN A 349 -39.68 6.85 24.12
CA ASN A 349 -39.80 6.55 25.55
C ASN A 349 -38.56 5.80 26.09
N ASP A 350 -38.02 4.84 25.34
CA ASP A 350 -36.82 4.12 25.75
C ASP A 350 -35.62 5.07 25.72
N SER A 351 -35.52 5.94 24.72
CA SER A 351 -34.45 6.95 24.63
C SER A 351 -34.49 7.95 25.78
N HIS A 352 -35.66 8.43 26.19
CA HIS A 352 -35.79 9.28 27.38
C HIS A 352 -35.44 8.54 28.66
N SER A 353 -35.95 7.31 28.83
CA SER A 353 -35.63 6.50 30.00
C SER A 353 -34.13 6.21 30.08
N PHE A 354 -33.45 5.99 28.96
CA PHE A 354 -32.01 5.77 28.91
C PHE A 354 -31.21 6.96 29.44
N VAL A 355 -31.64 8.20 29.19
CA VAL A 355 -30.99 9.39 29.75
C VAL A 355 -30.99 9.35 31.29
N ASP A 356 -32.04 8.83 31.92
CA ASP A 356 -32.08 8.67 33.39
C ASP A 356 -31.05 7.66 33.89
N TYR A 357 -30.80 6.58 33.16
CA TYR A 357 -29.71 5.64 33.47
C TYR A 357 -28.35 6.32 33.33
N VAL A 358 -28.13 7.12 32.29
CA VAL A 358 -26.89 7.88 32.13
C VAL A 358 -26.70 8.88 33.28
N ARG A 359 -27.75 9.60 33.69
CA ARG A 359 -27.72 10.49 34.87
C ARG A 359 -27.37 9.74 36.14
N LYS A 360 -27.98 8.57 36.37
CA LYS A 360 -27.69 7.70 37.52
C LYS A 360 -26.24 7.22 37.51
N VAL A 361 -25.72 6.76 36.37
CA VAL A 361 -24.31 6.35 36.25
C VAL A 361 -23.38 7.52 36.50
N ASN A 362 -23.62 8.69 35.90
CA ASN A 362 -22.78 9.87 36.12
C ASN A 362 -22.74 10.30 37.60
N GLU A 363 -23.89 10.23 38.30
CA GLU A 363 -23.97 10.47 39.73
C GLU A 363 -23.13 9.49 40.54
N GLN A 364 -23.18 8.19 40.20
CA GLN A 364 -22.37 7.15 40.83
C GLN A 364 -20.86 7.34 40.59
N MET A 365 -20.49 7.99 39.48
CA MET A 365 -19.11 8.29 39.12
C MET A 365 -18.59 9.59 39.72
N LYS A 366 -19.41 10.36 40.46
CA LYS A 366 -18.97 11.64 41.05
C LYS A 366 -17.72 11.47 41.91
N GLY A 367 -16.76 12.37 41.71
CA GLY A 367 -15.47 12.35 42.40
C GLY A 367 -14.43 11.38 41.80
N THR A 368 -14.78 10.71 40.70
CA THR A 368 -13.84 9.90 39.90
C THR A 368 -13.45 10.63 38.61
N GLY A 369 -12.48 10.11 37.86
CA GLY A 369 -12.10 10.67 36.55
C GLY A 369 -13.10 10.37 35.43
N ALA A 370 -14.12 9.54 35.69
CA ALA A 370 -15.10 9.12 34.70
C ALA A 370 -16.36 10.01 34.63
N SER A 371 -16.66 10.78 35.68
CA SER A 371 -17.85 11.66 35.67
C SER A 371 -17.67 12.87 34.76
N VAL A 372 -18.74 13.28 34.10
CA VAL A 372 -18.79 14.50 33.27
C VAL A 372 -19.54 15.63 33.99
N PRO A 373 -19.17 16.91 33.77
CA PRO A 373 -19.85 18.05 34.38
C PRO A 373 -21.33 18.17 33.97
N SER A 374 -21.63 17.85 32.71
CA SER A 374 -22.97 17.86 32.13
C SER A 374 -23.09 16.73 31.13
N ILE A 375 -24.26 16.08 31.10
CA ILE A 375 -24.56 14.99 30.16
C ILE A 375 -25.05 15.60 28.84
N ASP A 376 -24.52 15.11 27.72
CA ASP A 376 -25.11 15.39 26.41
C ASP A 376 -26.33 14.49 26.20
N GLU A 377 -27.50 14.97 26.62
CA GLU A 377 -28.75 14.22 26.56
C GLU A 377 -29.18 13.90 25.13
N LYS A 378 -28.87 14.78 24.16
CA LYS A 378 -29.18 14.54 22.75
C LYS A 378 -28.36 13.38 22.20
N LEU A 379 -27.06 13.36 22.53
CA LEU A 379 -26.19 12.25 22.14
C LEU A 379 -26.58 10.94 22.85
N ALA A 380 -26.98 11.00 24.12
CA ALA A 380 -27.46 9.84 24.87
C ALA A 380 -28.76 9.26 24.28
N MET A 381 -29.72 10.12 23.94
CA MET A 381 -30.96 9.69 23.24
C MET A 381 -30.64 9.08 21.89
N LEU A 382 -29.72 9.68 21.11
CA LEU A 382 -29.32 9.15 19.82
C LEU A 382 -28.62 7.79 19.95
N PHE A 383 -27.75 7.64 20.95
CA PHE A 383 -27.12 6.36 21.29
C PHE A 383 -28.20 5.29 21.57
N ALA A 384 -29.17 5.59 22.42
CA ALA A 384 -30.27 4.66 22.72
C ALA A 384 -31.07 4.29 21.46
N SER A 385 -31.37 5.26 20.61
CA SER A 385 -32.15 5.06 19.38
C SER A 385 -31.50 4.09 18.39
N ILE A 386 -30.17 3.91 18.42
CA ILE A 386 -29.46 3.05 17.43
C ILE A 386 -28.65 1.92 18.06
N CYS A 387 -28.58 1.82 19.39
CA CYS A 387 -27.66 0.90 20.08
C CYS A 387 -27.93 -0.59 19.82
N SER A 388 -29.18 -0.95 19.46
CA SER A 388 -29.58 -2.31 19.08
C SER A 388 -29.24 -2.67 17.64
N GLY A 389 -28.77 -1.70 16.84
CA GLY A 389 -28.35 -1.90 15.46
C GLY A 389 -26.93 -2.45 15.31
N GLN A 390 -26.66 -3.00 14.13
CA GLN A 390 -25.35 -3.50 13.71
C GLN A 390 -24.91 -2.82 12.40
N CYS A 391 -23.66 -2.34 12.38
CA CYS A 391 -23.11 -1.61 11.25
C CYS A 391 -21.77 -2.24 10.84
N SER A 392 -21.75 -3.00 9.72
CA SER A 392 -20.54 -3.71 9.27
C SER A 392 -19.31 -2.81 9.05
N PRO A 393 -19.47 -1.56 8.58
CA PRO A 393 -18.34 -0.62 8.51
C PRO A 393 -17.75 -0.27 9.88
N VAL A 394 -18.58 0.03 10.90
CA VAL A 394 -18.10 0.30 12.27
C VAL A 394 -17.44 -0.94 12.89
N LEU A 395 -18.00 -2.12 12.64
CA LEU A 395 -17.41 -3.39 13.04
C LEU A 395 -16.01 -3.60 12.42
N SER A 396 -15.84 -3.23 11.14
CA SER A 396 -14.53 -3.26 10.47
C SER A 396 -13.53 -2.29 11.11
N VAL A 397 -13.97 -1.07 11.45
CA VAL A 397 -13.12 -0.07 12.15
C VAL A 397 -12.68 -0.59 13.52
N ILE A 398 -13.62 -0.94 14.39
CA ILE A 398 -13.33 -1.37 15.78
C ILE A 398 -12.59 -2.70 15.80
N GLY A 399 -12.99 -3.65 14.96
CA GLY A 399 -12.35 -4.95 14.85
C GLY A 399 -10.89 -4.84 14.39
N SER A 400 -10.59 -3.85 13.54
CA SER A 400 -9.22 -3.58 13.08
C SER A 400 -8.34 -2.99 14.18
N PHE A 401 -8.85 -2.02 14.96
CA PHE A 401 -8.14 -1.51 16.14
C PHE A 401 -7.88 -2.64 17.13
N ALA A 402 -8.91 -3.40 17.53
CA ALA A 402 -8.77 -4.48 18.50
C ALA A 402 -7.79 -5.57 18.01
N ALA A 403 -7.87 -6.00 16.74
CA ALA A 403 -6.95 -6.98 16.18
C ALA A 403 -5.51 -6.43 16.10
N GLN A 404 -5.33 -5.16 15.76
CA GLN A 404 -4.00 -4.55 15.79
C GLN A 404 -3.43 -4.56 17.22
N GLU A 405 -4.21 -4.17 18.22
CA GLU A 405 -3.79 -4.17 19.62
C GLU A 405 -3.40 -5.58 20.11
N VAL A 406 -4.04 -6.62 19.60
CA VAL A 406 -3.60 -8.01 19.80
C VAL A 406 -2.19 -8.23 19.26
N MET A 407 -1.93 -7.80 18.03
CA MET A 407 -0.60 -7.96 17.43
C MET A 407 0.47 -7.18 18.20
N LYS A 408 0.13 -5.99 18.72
CA LYS A 408 1.01 -5.21 19.62
C LYS A 408 1.30 -5.98 20.90
N ALA A 409 0.25 -6.51 21.56
CA ALA A 409 0.37 -7.30 22.78
C ALA A 409 1.26 -8.55 22.62
N CYS A 410 1.22 -9.18 21.43
CA CYS A 410 2.02 -10.36 21.12
C CYS A 410 3.49 -10.04 20.80
N SER A 411 3.73 -8.96 20.06
CA SER A 411 5.06 -8.66 19.51
C SER A 411 5.91 -7.73 20.37
N GLY A 412 5.26 -6.84 21.14
CA GLY A 412 5.92 -5.67 21.74
C GLY A 412 6.34 -4.65 20.69
N LYS A 413 5.77 -4.70 19.48
CA LYS A 413 5.96 -3.70 18.43
C LYS A 413 4.77 -2.76 18.39
N PHE A 414 5.06 -1.51 18.05
CA PHE A 414 4.17 -0.35 18.02
C PHE A 414 3.70 0.10 19.41
N THR A 415 3.25 1.35 19.48
CA THR A 415 2.73 1.93 20.72
C THR A 415 1.29 1.49 20.92
N PRO A 416 0.98 0.74 22.00
CA PRO A 416 -0.39 0.34 22.30
C PRO A 416 -1.33 1.51 22.58
N LEU A 417 -2.61 1.26 22.39
CA LEU A 417 -3.66 2.09 22.94
C LEU A 417 -3.60 2.10 24.47
N GLN A 418 -3.42 3.26 25.08
CA GLN A 418 -3.41 3.44 26.54
C GLN A 418 -4.54 4.40 26.96
N GLN A 419 -5.75 3.95 27.29
CA GLN A 419 -6.21 2.56 27.39
C GLN A 419 -7.57 2.36 26.71
N TRP A 420 -8.37 3.43 26.64
CA TRP A 420 -9.72 3.45 26.05
C TRP A 420 -9.73 4.23 24.74
N MET A 421 -10.40 3.69 23.74
CA MET A 421 -10.73 4.36 22.49
C MET A 421 -12.24 4.28 22.29
N TYR A 422 -12.86 5.42 21.98
CA TYR A 422 -14.27 5.53 21.63
C TYR A 422 -14.39 6.14 20.25
N PHE A 423 -15.30 5.60 19.45
CA PHE A 423 -15.56 6.01 18.08
C PHE A 423 -17.06 6.19 17.87
N ASP A 424 -17.43 7.19 17.09
CA ASP A 424 -18.78 7.35 16.56
C ASP A 424 -18.75 7.89 15.14
N ALA A 425 -19.72 7.47 14.34
CA ALA A 425 -19.93 7.93 12.97
C ALA A 425 -21.38 8.41 12.75
N ILE A 426 -21.94 9.13 13.71
CA ILE A 426 -23.35 9.57 13.67
C ILE A 426 -23.66 10.47 12.47
N GLU A 427 -22.65 11.05 11.84
CA GLU A 427 -22.77 11.84 10.61
C GLU A 427 -23.27 11.01 9.40
N CYS A 428 -23.38 9.67 9.54
CA CYS A 428 -23.99 8.80 8.52
C CYS A 428 -25.54 8.82 8.54
N LEU A 429 -26.16 9.41 9.56
CA LEU A 429 -27.61 9.41 9.73
C LEU A 429 -28.29 10.51 8.89
N SER A 430 -29.51 10.22 8.46
CA SER A 430 -30.40 11.20 7.81
C SER A 430 -30.65 12.41 8.71
N VAL A 431 -30.71 13.59 8.10
CA VAL A 431 -30.95 14.86 8.78
C VAL A 431 -32.33 15.39 8.38
N ASN A 432 -33.17 15.72 9.35
CA ASN A 432 -34.50 16.29 9.11
C ASN A 432 -34.44 17.79 8.79
N THR A 433 -35.59 18.43 8.56
CA THR A 433 -35.70 19.86 8.23
C THR A 433 -35.16 20.78 9.33
N ASP A 434 -35.14 20.33 10.57
CA ASP A 434 -34.67 21.08 11.73
C ASP A 434 -33.16 20.87 12.00
N GLY A 435 -32.48 20.11 11.14
CA GLY A 435 -31.05 19.82 11.29
C GLY A 435 -30.74 18.71 12.29
N CYS A 436 -31.74 17.97 12.78
CA CYS A 436 -31.58 16.86 13.72
C CYS A 436 -31.50 15.51 13.00
N PHE A 437 -30.74 14.57 13.55
CA PHE A 437 -30.71 13.19 13.05
C PHE A 437 -32.04 12.48 13.34
N PHE A 438 -32.63 11.84 12.33
CA PHE A 438 -33.96 11.24 12.47
C PHE A 438 -34.21 10.10 11.48
N VAL A 439 -34.75 9.00 12.00
CA VAL A 439 -35.43 7.93 11.27
C VAL A 439 -36.73 7.63 12.03
N SER A 440 -37.82 7.34 11.33
CA SER A 440 -39.09 7.02 11.99
C SER A 440 -39.07 5.59 12.57
N GLU A 441 -39.79 5.38 13.67
CA GLU A 441 -39.93 4.05 14.30
C GLU A 441 -40.46 3.00 13.31
N ASP A 442 -41.43 3.37 12.47
CA ASP A 442 -42.00 2.49 11.45
C ASP A 442 -40.97 2.05 10.41
N ASP A 443 -40.07 2.95 9.98
CA ASP A 443 -39.04 2.65 8.98
C ASP A 443 -37.88 1.84 9.61
N ALA A 444 -37.60 2.04 10.90
CA ALA A 444 -36.56 1.30 11.63
C ALA A 444 -37.00 -0.11 12.12
N LYS A 445 -38.27 -0.47 11.89
CA LYS A 445 -38.82 -1.74 12.36
C LYS A 445 -38.19 -2.93 11.63
N SER A 446 -37.87 -3.98 12.39
CA SER A 446 -37.39 -5.27 11.85
C SER A 446 -38.41 -5.85 10.86
N VAL A 447 -37.90 -6.32 9.72
CA VAL A 447 -38.69 -6.95 8.65
C VAL A 447 -38.36 -8.45 8.50
N GLY A 448 -37.57 -9.01 9.42
CA GLY A 448 -37.12 -10.40 9.37
C GLY A 448 -36.05 -10.65 8.30
N SER A 449 -35.36 -9.60 7.87
CA SER A 449 -34.32 -9.68 6.84
C SER A 449 -32.93 -9.85 7.46
N ARG A 450 -31.96 -10.28 6.65
CA ARG A 450 -30.55 -10.24 7.05
C ARG A 450 -30.04 -8.83 7.32
N TYR A 451 -30.74 -7.78 6.89
CA TYR A 451 -30.32 -6.39 7.04
C TYR A 451 -30.96 -5.71 8.26
N ASP A 452 -31.71 -6.44 9.10
CA ASP A 452 -32.46 -5.87 10.22
C ASP A 452 -31.58 -5.07 11.19
N GLY A 453 -30.32 -5.49 11.43
CA GLY A 453 -29.39 -4.72 12.26
C GLY A 453 -29.02 -3.36 11.64
N GLN A 454 -28.96 -3.25 10.32
CA GLN A 454 -28.68 -2.00 9.60
C GLN A 454 -29.96 -1.14 9.48
N ILE A 455 -31.11 -1.78 9.25
CA ILE A 455 -32.44 -1.13 9.23
C ILE A 455 -32.74 -0.46 10.57
N ALA A 456 -32.38 -1.08 11.69
CA ALA A 456 -32.53 -0.48 13.02
C ALA A 456 -31.79 0.88 13.17
N ILE A 457 -30.76 1.13 12.36
CA ILE A 457 -29.98 2.37 12.38
C ILE A 457 -30.54 3.37 11.36
N PHE A 458 -30.71 2.93 10.11
CA PHE A 458 -30.92 3.82 8.96
C PHE A 458 -32.33 3.77 8.36
N GLY A 459 -33.14 2.79 8.73
CA GLY A 459 -34.47 2.56 8.18
C GLY A 459 -34.50 1.68 6.93
N HIS A 460 -35.67 1.09 6.67
CA HIS A 460 -35.92 0.21 5.54
C HIS A 460 -35.84 0.97 4.21
N THR A 461 -36.33 2.22 4.17
CA THR A 461 -36.26 3.07 2.98
C THR A 461 -34.82 3.28 2.51
N PHE A 462 -33.90 3.52 3.45
CA PHE A 462 -32.48 3.63 3.16
C PHE A 462 -31.88 2.31 2.68
N GLN A 463 -32.25 1.20 3.29
CA GLN A 463 -31.80 -0.13 2.89
C GLN A 463 -32.19 -0.45 1.44
N GLU A 464 -33.41 -0.14 1.02
CA GLU A 464 -33.83 -0.33 -0.37
C GLU A 464 -33.02 0.55 -1.33
N ARG A 465 -32.70 1.80 -0.95
CA ARG A 465 -31.84 2.65 -1.78
C ARG A 465 -30.45 2.04 -1.98
N LEU A 466 -29.84 1.44 -0.95
CA LEU A 466 -28.55 0.74 -1.07
C LEU A 466 -28.62 -0.42 -2.09
N LYS A 467 -29.72 -1.17 -2.06
CA LYS A 467 -29.93 -2.32 -2.96
C LYS A 467 -30.00 -1.91 -4.42
N GLU A 468 -30.45 -0.70 -4.73
CA GLU A 468 -30.58 -0.19 -6.10
C GLU A 468 -29.30 0.41 -6.68
N LEU A 469 -28.25 0.56 -5.88
CA LEU A 469 -27.02 1.23 -6.31
C LEU A 469 -26.27 0.48 -7.40
N LYS A 470 -25.67 1.24 -8.31
CA LYS A 470 -24.74 0.79 -9.35
C LYS A 470 -23.34 1.32 -9.07
N TYR A 471 -22.46 0.48 -8.53
CA TYR A 471 -21.11 0.88 -8.15
C TYR A 471 -20.06 0.16 -8.99
N PHE A 472 -19.01 0.91 -9.36
CA PHE A 472 -17.82 0.37 -9.99
C PHE A 472 -16.66 0.34 -8.98
N ILE A 473 -16.13 -0.85 -8.70
CA ILE A 473 -14.98 -1.06 -7.83
C ILE A 473 -13.76 -1.33 -8.71
N VAL A 474 -12.75 -0.46 -8.60
CA VAL A 474 -11.52 -0.55 -9.39
C VAL A 474 -10.41 -1.15 -8.53
N GLY A 475 -10.09 -2.42 -8.79
CA GLY A 475 -9.15 -3.22 -8.00
C GLY A 475 -9.88 -4.23 -7.09
N SER A 476 -9.35 -5.45 -7.03
CA SER A 476 -9.83 -6.56 -6.21
C SER A 476 -8.71 -7.12 -5.31
N GLY A 477 -7.71 -6.30 -5.02
CA GLY A 477 -6.64 -6.56 -4.06
C GLY A 477 -7.11 -6.50 -2.60
N ALA A 478 -6.22 -6.04 -1.70
CA ALA A 478 -6.48 -6.04 -0.26
C ALA A 478 -7.73 -5.20 0.09
N ILE A 479 -7.74 -3.93 -0.31
CA ILE A 479 -8.88 -3.02 -0.09
C ILE A 479 -10.12 -3.54 -0.82
N GLY A 480 -9.96 -4.03 -2.05
CA GLY A 480 -11.07 -4.52 -2.87
C GLY A 480 -11.81 -5.69 -2.23
N CYS A 481 -11.08 -6.64 -1.63
CA CYS A 481 -11.69 -7.74 -0.86
C CYS A 481 -12.52 -7.24 0.34
N GLU A 482 -12.00 -6.26 1.08
CA GLU A 482 -12.67 -5.69 2.26
C GLU A 482 -13.88 -4.81 1.87
N LEU A 483 -13.78 -4.05 0.78
CA LEU A 483 -14.90 -3.30 0.21
C LEU A 483 -16.00 -4.25 -0.26
N LEU A 484 -15.66 -5.31 -1.02
CA LEU A 484 -16.63 -6.30 -1.48
C LEU A 484 -17.32 -7.02 -0.32
N LYS A 485 -16.58 -7.38 0.75
CA LYS A 485 -17.16 -7.91 1.99
C LYS A 485 -18.18 -6.93 2.58
N ASN A 486 -17.80 -5.66 2.77
CA ASN A 486 -18.69 -4.66 3.36
C ASN A 486 -19.90 -4.37 2.46
N PHE A 487 -19.71 -4.17 1.15
CA PHE A 487 -20.80 -3.94 0.20
C PHE A 487 -21.79 -5.11 0.18
N SER A 488 -21.28 -6.34 0.26
CA SER A 488 -22.10 -7.55 0.38
C SER A 488 -22.94 -7.56 1.66
N LEU A 489 -22.39 -7.16 2.81
CA LEU A 489 -23.10 -7.11 4.10
C LEU A 489 -24.10 -5.95 4.16
N MET A 490 -23.74 -4.80 3.59
CA MET A 490 -24.59 -3.62 3.49
C MET A 490 -25.76 -3.81 2.51
N GLY A 491 -25.67 -4.78 1.60
CA GLY A 491 -26.68 -5.01 0.55
C GLY A 491 -26.55 -4.03 -0.63
N VAL A 492 -25.35 -3.52 -0.91
CA VAL A 492 -25.12 -2.61 -2.04
C VAL A 492 -25.35 -3.37 -3.35
N GLY A 493 -26.24 -2.87 -4.20
CA GLY A 493 -26.48 -3.46 -5.52
C GLY A 493 -27.12 -4.86 -5.51
N SER A 494 -27.74 -5.29 -4.40
CA SER A 494 -28.45 -6.59 -4.34
C SER A 494 -29.91 -6.52 -4.80
N GLY A 495 -30.40 -5.34 -5.17
CA GLY A 495 -31.73 -5.13 -5.73
C GLY A 495 -31.77 -5.42 -7.24
N PRO A 496 -32.98 -5.56 -7.83
CA PRO A 496 -33.13 -5.92 -9.25
C PRO A 496 -32.51 -4.92 -10.24
N SER A 497 -32.46 -3.64 -9.86
CA SER A 497 -31.86 -2.54 -10.64
C SER A 497 -30.42 -2.24 -10.24
N GLY A 498 -29.97 -2.75 -9.10
CA GLY A 498 -28.64 -2.54 -8.56
C GLY A 498 -27.60 -3.42 -9.23
N LYS A 499 -26.33 -3.01 -9.16
CA LYS A 499 -25.22 -3.74 -9.76
C LYS A 499 -23.87 -3.34 -9.16
N ILE A 500 -23.05 -4.31 -8.80
CA ILE A 500 -21.63 -4.10 -8.55
C ILE A 500 -20.85 -4.57 -9.78
N ILE A 501 -19.95 -3.74 -10.28
CA ILE A 501 -18.98 -4.12 -11.29
C ILE A 501 -17.61 -4.03 -10.63
N VAL A 502 -16.84 -5.11 -10.62
CA VAL A 502 -15.47 -5.11 -10.11
C VAL A 502 -14.51 -5.46 -11.23
N THR A 503 -13.39 -4.77 -11.33
CA THR A 503 -12.33 -5.10 -12.30
C THR A 503 -10.97 -5.17 -11.66
N ASP A 504 -10.18 -6.15 -12.08
CA ASP A 504 -8.79 -6.33 -11.70
C ASP A 504 -8.12 -7.22 -12.76
N MET A 505 -6.95 -6.82 -13.26
CA MET A 505 -6.19 -7.56 -14.28
C MET A 505 -5.23 -8.59 -13.68
N ASP A 506 -5.05 -8.59 -12.35
CA ASP A 506 -4.05 -9.41 -11.70
C ASP A 506 -4.55 -10.83 -11.40
N LEU A 507 -3.59 -11.75 -11.42
CA LEU A 507 -3.74 -13.09 -10.87
C LEU A 507 -3.50 -13.08 -9.36
N ILE A 508 -4.08 -14.06 -8.67
CA ILE A 508 -3.85 -14.30 -7.25
C ILE A 508 -2.46 -14.93 -7.05
N GLU A 509 -1.65 -14.30 -6.22
CA GLU A 509 -0.35 -14.81 -5.78
C GLU A 509 -0.40 -15.33 -4.34
N ARG A 510 0.60 -16.12 -3.94
CA ARG A 510 0.72 -16.61 -2.57
C ARG A 510 0.84 -15.47 -1.53
N SER A 511 1.61 -14.44 -1.86
CA SER A 511 1.83 -13.25 -1.01
C SER A 511 0.56 -12.45 -0.72
N ASN A 512 -0.50 -12.67 -1.52
CA ASN A 512 -1.77 -11.97 -1.40
C ASN A 512 -2.64 -12.51 -0.26
N LEU A 513 -2.54 -13.82 0.01
CA LEU A 513 -3.42 -14.56 0.93
C LEU A 513 -3.37 -14.05 2.38
N ASN A 514 -2.26 -13.42 2.79
CA ASN A 514 -2.10 -12.82 4.12
C ASN A 514 -3.02 -11.60 4.37
N ARG A 515 -3.59 -10.97 3.34
CA ARG A 515 -4.47 -9.80 3.50
C ARG A 515 -5.70 -9.77 2.59
N GLN A 516 -5.75 -10.65 1.59
CA GLN A 516 -6.86 -10.76 0.64
C GLN A 516 -7.70 -11.99 1.00
N PHE A 517 -8.44 -11.89 2.10
CA PHE A 517 -9.05 -13.04 2.79
C PHE A 517 -10.16 -13.75 1.99
N LEU A 518 -10.64 -13.17 0.89
CA LEU A 518 -11.58 -13.82 -0.02
C LEU A 518 -10.91 -14.92 -0.85
N PHE A 519 -9.58 -14.96 -0.90
CA PHE A 519 -8.80 -15.93 -1.65
C PHE A 519 -8.32 -17.07 -0.77
N ARG A 520 -8.00 -18.20 -1.41
CA ARG A 520 -7.48 -19.41 -0.75
C ARG A 520 -6.25 -19.93 -1.48
N PRO A 521 -5.45 -20.82 -0.85
CA PRO A 521 -4.31 -21.43 -1.51
C PRO A 521 -4.62 -22.14 -2.84
N TRP A 522 -5.85 -22.65 -3.01
CA TRP A 522 -6.31 -23.28 -4.26
C TRP A 522 -6.79 -22.30 -5.34
N ASP A 523 -6.73 -21.00 -5.08
CA ASP A 523 -7.09 -19.93 -6.03
C ASP A 523 -5.89 -19.25 -6.66
N ILE A 524 -4.66 -19.60 -6.26
CA ILE A 524 -3.42 -19.09 -6.87
C ILE A 524 -3.45 -19.32 -8.39
N HIS A 525 -3.01 -18.30 -9.15
CA HIS A 525 -3.07 -18.22 -10.61
C HIS A 525 -4.48 -18.09 -11.23
N LYS A 526 -5.52 -17.80 -10.44
CA LYS A 526 -6.82 -17.35 -10.95
C LYS A 526 -6.94 -15.83 -10.86
N MET A 527 -7.83 -15.25 -11.66
CA MET A 527 -8.08 -13.80 -11.64
C MET A 527 -8.73 -13.36 -10.33
N LYS A 528 -8.18 -12.29 -9.74
CA LYS A 528 -8.66 -11.75 -8.45
C LYS A 528 -10.14 -11.39 -8.48
N SER A 529 -10.56 -10.63 -9.50
CA SER A 529 -11.94 -10.13 -9.64
C SER A 529 -12.98 -11.26 -9.74
N LEU A 530 -12.69 -12.32 -10.50
CA LEU A 530 -13.57 -13.49 -10.65
C LEU A 530 -13.75 -14.23 -9.33
N VAL A 531 -12.64 -14.54 -8.64
CA VAL A 531 -12.67 -15.30 -7.38
C VAL A 531 -13.32 -14.48 -6.28
N ALA A 532 -12.99 -13.19 -6.16
CA ALA A 532 -13.56 -12.31 -5.14
C ALA A 532 -15.08 -12.20 -5.31
N SER A 533 -15.55 -12.03 -6.56
CA SER A 533 -16.98 -11.96 -6.88
C SER A 533 -17.72 -13.25 -6.54
N ALA A 534 -17.11 -14.41 -6.81
CA ALA A 534 -17.67 -15.70 -6.44
C ALA A 534 -17.74 -15.86 -4.91
N ALA A 535 -16.69 -15.45 -4.19
CA ALA A 535 -16.64 -15.52 -2.73
C ALA A 535 -17.72 -14.65 -2.07
N VAL A 536 -17.92 -13.41 -2.52
CA VAL A 536 -18.94 -12.53 -1.91
C VAL A 536 -20.37 -12.92 -2.28
N LYS A 537 -20.60 -13.57 -3.44
CA LYS A 537 -21.89 -14.20 -3.73
C LYS A 537 -22.25 -15.34 -2.76
N ILE A 538 -21.26 -15.99 -2.16
CA ILE A 538 -21.50 -16.97 -1.07
C ILE A 538 -21.89 -16.25 0.22
N ILE A 539 -21.28 -15.09 0.52
CA ILE A 539 -21.62 -14.26 1.69
C ILE A 539 -23.04 -13.70 1.55
N ASN A 540 -23.39 -13.19 0.38
CA ASN A 540 -24.71 -12.70 0.06
C ASN A 540 -25.20 -13.16 -1.32
N PRO A 541 -26.07 -14.20 -1.36
CA PRO A 541 -26.63 -14.70 -2.62
C PRO A 541 -27.49 -13.70 -3.39
N GLU A 542 -27.97 -12.63 -2.74
CA GLU A 542 -28.76 -11.57 -3.40
C GLU A 542 -27.89 -10.62 -4.24
N LEU A 543 -26.56 -10.67 -4.10
CA LEU A 543 -25.67 -9.68 -4.71
C LEU A 543 -25.62 -9.80 -6.24
N ASN A 544 -25.99 -8.72 -6.95
CA ASN A 544 -25.80 -8.61 -8.38
C ASN A 544 -24.40 -8.07 -8.71
N ILE A 545 -23.42 -8.96 -8.80
CA ILE A 545 -22.04 -8.62 -9.12
C ILE A 545 -21.56 -9.19 -10.46
N GLU A 546 -20.89 -8.34 -11.24
CA GLU A 546 -20.18 -8.66 -12.48
C GLU A 546 -18.68 -8.42 -12.29
N ALA A 547 -17.88 -9.36 -12.79
CA ALA A 547 -16.42 -9.35 -12.67
C ALA A 547 -15.79 -9.14 -14.04
N HIS A 548 -14.93 -8.14 -14.15
CA HIS A 548 -14.11 -7.83 -15.31
C HIS A 548 -12.63 -8.10 -15.01
N GLU A 549 -11.85 -8.29 -16.06
CA GLU A 549 -10.44 -8.67 -16.02
C GLU A 549 -9.53 -7.60 -16.63
N ASN A 550 -10.07 -6.38 -16.82
CA ASN A 550 -9.41 -5.35 -17.59
C ASN A 550 -8.65 -4.37 -16.67
N ARG A 551 -7.46 -3.96 -17.10
CA ARG A 551 -6.75 -2.82 -16.51
C ARG A 551 -7.49 -1.53 -16.85
N VAL A 552 -7.90 -0.76 -15.85
CA VAL A 552 -8.55 0.54 -16.09
C VAL A 552 -7.51 1.56 -16.54
N GLY A 553 -7.73 2.13 -17.72
CA GLY A 553 -6.83 3.07 -18.37
C GLY A 553 -7.32 3.44 -19.78
N PRO A 554 -6.62 4.35 -20.47
CA PRO A 554 -7.02 4.85 -21.80
C PRO A 554 -7.32 3.74 -22.81
N GLU A 555 -6.53 2.67 -22.79
CA GLU A 555 -6.65 1.47 -23.63
C GLU A 555 -7.97 0.68 -23.46
N THR A 556 -8.77 0.96 -22.43
CA THR A 556 -10.03 0.23 -22.14
C THR A 556 -11.27 1.12 -22.18
N GLU A 557 -11.15 2.35 -22.69
CA GLU A 557 -12.28 3.29 -22.81
C GLU A 557 -13.38 2.83 -23.79
N ASN A 558 -13.06 1.88 -24.67
CA ASN A 558 -14.06 1.21 -25.50
C ASN A 558 -14.96 0.25 -24.70
N ILE A 559 -14.52 -0.21 -23.52
CA ILE A 559 -15.28 -1.06 -22.60
C ILE A 559 -15.98 -0.19 -21.56
N TYR A 560 -15.22 0.71 -20.93
CA TYR A 560 -15.70 1.65 -19.92
C TYR A 560 -16.07 3.00 -20.57
N ASP A 561 -16.99 2.93 -21.52
CA ASP A 561 -17.43 4.06 -22.34
C ASP A 561 -18.36 5.03 -21.57
N ASP A 562 -18.87 6.03 -22.28
CA ASP A 562 -19.82 7.00 -21.71
C ASP A 562 -21.06 6.33 -21.12
N LYS A 563 -21.60 5.32 -21.81
CA LYS A 563 -22.79 4.61 -21.36
C LYS A 563 -22.50 3.85 -20.06
N PHE A 564 -21.31 3.26 -19.93
CA PHE A 564 -20.89 2.61 -18.70
C PHE A 564 -20.91 3.59 -17.53
N PHE A 565 -20.15 4.68 -17.60
CA PHE A 565 -20.00 5.63 -16.50
C PHE A 565 -21.30 6.38 -16.18
N GLU A 566 -22.05 6.82 -17.19
CA GLU A 566 -23.30 7.58 -17.01
C GLU A 566 -24.33 6.80 -16.19
N ASN A 567 -24.34 5.46 -16.30
CA ASN A 567 -25.24 4.58 -15.56
C ASN A 567 -24.82 4.30 -14.11
N LEU A 568 -23.62 4.71 -13.66
CA LEU A 568 -23.15 4.47 -12.30
C LEU A 568 -23.73 5.49 -11.31
N ASP A 569 -23.95 5.07 -10.06
CA ASP A 569 -24.19 5.97 -8.92
C ASP A 569 -22.87 6.46 -8.29
N GLY A 570 -21.78 5.71 -8.42
CA GLY A 570 -20.46 6.08 -7.91
C GLY A 570 -19.36 5.07 -8.22
N VAL A 571 -18.13 5.43 -7.86
CA VAL A 571 -16.92 4.62 -8.05
C VAL A 571 -16.18 4.47 -6.71
N ALA A 572 -15.59 3.31 -6.46
CA ALA A 572 -14.72 3.08 -5.31
C ALA A 572 -13.37 2.51 -5.75
N ASN A 573 -12.29 3.19 -5.37
CA ASN A 573 -10.94 2.77 -5.70
C ASN A 573 -10.37 1.81 -4.64
N ALA A 574 -9.70 0.78 -5.14
CA ALA A 574 -8.93 -0.21 -4.38
C ALA A 574 -7.56 -0.44 -5.06
N LEU A 575 -6.93 0.65 -5.47
CA LEU A 575 -5.73 0.70 -6.30
C LEU A 575 -4.44 0.71 -5.47
N ASP A 576 -3.30 0.47 -6.10
CA ASP A 576 -1.98 0.42 -5.47
C ASP A 576 -0.95 1.38 -6.08
N ASN A 577 -1.33 2.13 -7.12
CA ASN A 577 -0.49 3.09 -7.81
C ASN A 577 -1.21 4.44 -8.03
N VAL A 578 -0.45 5.54 -8.12
CA VAL A 578 -0.98 6.90 -8.26
C VAL A 578 -1.54 7.15 -9.65
N GLU A 579 -0.92 6.60 -10.70
CA GLU A 579 -1.34 6.80 -12.09
C GLU A 579 -2.78 6.36 -12.34
N ALA A 580 -3.15 5.15 -11.89
CA ALA A 580 -4.49 4.63 -12.01
C ALA A 580 -5.51 5.46 -11.19
N ARG A 581 -5.11 5.94 -9.99
CA ARG A 581 -5.96 6.82 -9.17
C ARG A 581 -6.28 8.13 -9.90
N THR A 582 -5.25 8.80 -10.42
CA THR A 582 -5.39 10.02 -11.22
C THR A 582 -6.21 9.79 -12.49
N TYR A 583 -6.09 8.63 -13.13
CA TYR A 583 -6.93 8.29 -14.28
C TYR A 583 -8.41 8.18 -13.88
N VAL A 584 -8.74 7.39 -12.85
CA VAL A 584 -10.12 7.23 -12.38
C VAL A 584 -10.71 8.55 -11.86
N ASP A 585 -9.94 9.35 -11.13
CA ASP A 585 -10.35 10.69 -10.66
C ASP A 585 -10.78 11.58 -11.84
N ARG A 586 -9.95 11.67 -12.90
CA ARG A 586 -10.29 12.43 -14.10
C ARG A 586 -11.57 11.93 -14.77
N ARG A 587 -11.79 10.62 -14.84
CA ARG A 587 -13.05 10.05 -15.37
C ARG A 587 -14.25 10.40 -14.47
N CYS A 588 -14.10 10.33 -13.15
CA CYS A 588 -15.15 10.70 -12.21
C CYS A 588 -15.50 12.20 -12.28
N VAL A 589 -14.51 13.08 -12.42
CA VAL A 589 -14.74 14.52 -12.69
C VAL A 589 -15.48 14.71 -14.02
N TYR A 590 -15.02 14.06 -15.08
CA TYR A 590 -15.64 14.13 -16.40
C TYR A 590 -17.10 13.61 -16.41
N TYR A 591 -17.41 12.51 -15.74
CA TYR A 591 -18.78 11.97 -15.69
C TYR A 591 -19.61 12.48 -14.51
N ARG A 592 -19.05 13.37 -13.68
CA ARG A 592 -19.67 13.91 -12.46
C ARG A 592 -20.16 12.77 -11.55
N LYS A 593 -19.28 11.82 -11.27
CA LYS A 593 -19.56 10.67 -10.40
C LYS A 593 -18.82 10.81 -9.07
N PRO A 594 -19.47 10.52 -7.93
CA PRO A 594 -18.78 10.40 -6.66
C PRO A 594 -17.66 9.35 -6.74
N LEU A 595 -16.53 9.66 -6.12
CA LEU A 595 -15.40 8.77 -5.99
C LEU A 595 -15.04 8.59 -4.52
N LEU A 596 -14.99 7.34 -4.08
CA LEU A 596 -14.46 6.93 -2.80
C LEU A 596 -13.03 6.45 -2.98
N GLU A 597 -12.06 7.21 -2.47
CA GLU A 597 -10.62 6.94 -2.61
C GLU A 597 -10.02 6.46 -1.29
N SER A 598 -9.06 5.53 -1.36
CA SER A 598 -8.37 5.04 -0.18
C SER A 598 -6.99 4.43 -0.46
N GLY A 599 -6.12 4.50 0.54
CA GLY A 599 -4.75 4.00 0.47
C GLY A 599 -4.26 3.41 1.78
N THR A 600 -3.25 2.53 1.70
CA THR A 600 -2.58 1.94 2.86
C THR A 600 -1.08 1.81 2.64
N LEU A 601 -0.29 2.06 3.69
CA LEU A 601 1.15 1.82 3.75
C LEU A 601 1.52 1.29 5.14
N GLY A 602 1.73 -0.02 5.25
CA GLY A 602 1.97 -0.68 6.54
C GLY A 602 0.81 -0.45 7.50
N THR A 603 1.07 0.23 8.63
CA THR A 603 0.06 0.60 9.62
C THR A 603 -0.72 1.86 9.27
N LYS A 604 -0.25 2.65 8.29
CA LYS A 604 -0.84 3.93 7.87
C LYS A 604 -1.93 3.71 6.84
N GLY A 605 -3.01 4.48 6.92
CA GLY A 605 -4.09 4.45 5.95
C GLY A 605 -4.78 5.80 5.82
N ASN A 606 -5.32 6.08 4.63
CA ASN A 606 -6.06 7.29 4.35
C ASN A 606 -7.36 7.00 3.58
N VAL A 607 -8.35 7.87 3.78
CA VAL A 607 -9.62 7.89 3.05
C VAL A 607 -9.87 9.31 2.57
N GLN A 608 -10.26 9.45 1.31
CA GLN A 608 -10.71 10.70 0.71
C GLN A 608 -12.02 10.49 -0.02
N VAL A 609 -12.99 11.38 0.18
CA VAL A 609 -14.26 11.38 -0.55
C VAL A 609 -14.31 12.55 -1.51
N VAL A 610 -14.58 12.25 -2.78
CA VAL A 610 -14.67 13.22 -3.87
C VAL A 610 -16.11 13.27 -4.37
N ILE A 611 -16.76 14.41 -4.22
CA ILE A 611 -18.19 14.60 -4.44
C ILE A 611 -18.41 15.70 -5.48
N PRO A 612 -19.11 15.39 -6.59
CA PRO A 612 -19.42 16.37 -7.62
C PRO A 612 -20.01 17.65 -7.06
N TYR A 613 -19.46 18.79 -7.45
CA TYR A 613 -19.88 20.14 -7.08
C TYR A 613 -19.75 20.50 -5.59
N LEU A 614 -19.20 19.62 -4.75
CA LEU A 614 -19.10 19.84 -3.31
C LEU A 614 -17.66 19.83 -2.80
N THR A 615 -16.79 18.97 -3.34
CA THR A 615 -15.39 18.86 -2.89
C THR A 615 -14.41 19.10 -4.04
N GLU A 616 -13.13 19.26 -3.71
CA GLU A 616 -12.04 19.10 -4.66
C GLU A 616 -11.96 17.64 -5.20
N SER A 617 -11.13 17.43 -6.22
CA SER A 617 -10.83 16.10 -6.76
C SER A 617 -9.53 15.54 -6.14
N TYR A 618 -9.26 14.24 -6.31
CA TYR A 618 -8.01 13.63 -5.82
C TYR A 618 -6.78 14.35 -6.40
N SER A 619 -6.82 14.67 -7.69
CA SER A 619 -5.72 15.33 -8.41
C SER A 619 -5.55 16.82 -8.09
N SER A 620 -6.42 17.41 -7.25
CA SER A 620 -6.32 18.82 -6.84
C SER A 620 -5.20 19.05 -5.81
N SER A 621 -4.81 17.98 -5.10
CA SER A 621 -3.72 17.96 -4.13
C SER A 621 -2.52 17.18 -4.68
N GLN A 622 -1.30 17.61 -4.36
CA GLN A 622 -0.08 16.95 -4.81
C GLN A 622 0.60 16.21 -3.65
N ASP A 623 0.70 14.89 -3.78
CA ASP A 623 1.52 14.08 -2.89
C ASP A 623 3.02 14.30 -3.17
N PRO A 624 3.90 14.18 -2.16
CA PRO A 624 5.35 14.23 -2.37
C PRO A 624 5.79 13.18 -3.40
N PRO A 625 6.59 13.56 -4.42
CA PRO A 625 7.05 12.61 -5.43
C PRO A 625 7.97 11.54 -4.81
N GLU A 626 8.02 10.36 -5.44
CA GLU A 626 9.04 9.36 -5.10
C GLU A 626 10.44 9.97 -5.23
N LYS A 627 11.31 9.69 -4.25
CA LYS A 627 12.72 10.10 -4.33
C LYS A 627 13.39 9.34 -5.47
N SER A 628 13.85 10.05 -6.49
CA SER A 628 14.74 9.51 -7.52
C SER A 628 16.21 9.72 -7.11
N PHE A 629 17.06 8.74 -7.43
CA PHE A 629 18.49 8.88 -7.21
C PHE A 629 19.16 9.53 -8.44
N PRO A 630 20.13 10.44 -8.26
CA PRO A 630 20.86 11.03 -9.37
C PRO A 630 21.56 9.96 -10.22
N ALA A 631 21.52 10.11 -11.55
CA ALA A 631 22.09 9.12 -12.47
C ALA A 631 23.60 8.90 -12.26
N CYS A 632 24.36 9.95 -11.89
CA CYS A 632 25.79 9.82 -11.60
C CYS A 632 26.06 8.98 -10.34
N THR A 633 25.22 9.10 -9.30
CA THR A 633 25.28 8.29 -8.08
C THR A 633 25.03 6.82 -8.39
N LEU A 634 23.98 6.49 -9.15
CA LEU A 634 23.68 5.12 -9.54
C LEU A 634 24.80 4.52 -10.41
N LYS A 635 25.28 5.29 -11.40
CA LYS A 635 26.21 4.79 -12.42
C LYS A 635 27.66 4.69 -11.97
N ASN A 636 28.15 5.64 -11.16
CA ASN A 636 29.58 5.76 -10.85
C ASN A 636 29.91 5.90 -9.36
N PHE A 637 29.03 6.46 -8.53
CA PHE A 637 29.35 6.81 -7.14
C PHE A 637 28.29 6.34 -6.14
N PRO A 638 27.97 5.04 -6.07
CA PRO A 638 27.09 4.53 -5.04
C PRO A 638 27.76 4.62 -3.66
N TYR A 639 26.95 4.86 -2.63
CA TYR A 639 27.40 4.92 -1.24
C TYR A 639 26.38 4.30 -0.27
N LEU A 640 25.24 3.85 -0.78
CA LEU A 640 24.19 3.16 -0.04
C LEU A 640 23.75 1.92 -0.85
N ILE A 641 23.23 0.92 -0.13
CA ILE A 641 22.76 -0.34 -0.74
C ILE A 641 21.55 -0.12 -1.64
N GLU A 642 20.74 0.91 -1.36
CA GLU A 642 19.62 1.34 -2.21
C GLU A 642 20.10 1.76 -3.61
N HIS A 643 21.28 2.38 -3.71
CA HIS A 643 21.85 2.80 -5.01
C HIS A 643 22.30 1.59 -5.84
N THR A 644 22.94 0.61 -5.20
CA THR A 644 23.40 -0.60 -5.90
C THR A 644 22.22 -1.51 -6.28
N LEU A 645 21.16 -1.54 -5.48
CA LEU A 645 19.92 -2.26 -5.79
C LEU A 645 19.15 -1.63 -6.95
N GLN A 646 18.99 -0.30 -6.96
CA GLN A 646 18.38 0.39 -8.11
C GLN A 646 19.23 0.21 -9.36
N TRP A 647 20.56 0.30 -9.25
CA TRP A 647 21.46 0.00 -10.38
C TRP A 647 21.32 -1.44 -10.88
N ALA A 648 21.24 -2.42 -9.98
CA ALA A 648 21.08 -3.83 -10.36
C ALA A 648 19.71 -4.09 -11.00
N ARG A 649 18.68 -3.38 -10.55
CA ARG A 649 17.35 -3.38 -11.16
C ARG A 649 17.38 -2.83 -12.59
N ASP A 650 18.01 -1.67 -12.79
CA ASP A 650 18.18 -1.06 -14.11
C ASP A 650 19.02 -1.95 -15.05
N LEU A 651 20.03 -2.62 -14.49
CA LEU A 651 20.85 -3.60 -15.21
C LEU A 651 20.01 -4.81 -15.66
N PHE A 652 19.15 -5.34 -14.78
CA PHE A 652 18.24 -6.44 -15.13
C PHE A 652 17.28 -6.03 -16.26
N GLU A 653 16.61 -4.88 -16.12
CA GLU A 653 15.70 -4.32 -17.13
C GLU A 653 16.42 -4.14 -18.47
N GLY A 654 17.62 -3.53 -18.44
CA GLY A 654 18.43 -3.28 -19.62
C GLY A 654 18.91 -4.55 -20.32
N LEU A 655 19.32 -5.59 -19.58
CA LEU A 655 19.90 -6.82 -20.14
C LEU A 655 18.85 -7.83 -20.61
N PHE A 656 17.75 -7.97 -19.87
CA PHE A 656 16.83 -9.09 -20.04
C PHE A 656 15.46 -8.65 -20.55
N VAL A 657 14.95 -7.49 -20.13
CA VAL A 657 13.62 -7.00 -20.52
C VAL A 657 13.70 -6.20 -21.83
N HIS A 658 14.35 -5.04 -21.80
CA HIS A 658 14.43 -4.13 -22.96
C HIS A 658 15.10 -4.79 -24.17
N GLN A 659 16.19 -5.54 -23.95
CA GLN A 659 16.88 -6.23 -25.04
C GLN A 659 16.04 -7.35 -25.66
N SER A 660 15.31 -8.14 -24.86
CA SER A 660 14.44 -9.20 -25.41
C SER A 660 13.22 -8.62 -26.12
N GLN A 661 12.62 -7.55 -25.60
CA GLN A 661 11.53 -6.80 -26.25
C GLN A 661 11.97 -6.21 -27.58
N ALA A 662 13.14 -5.56 -27.63
CA ALA A 662 13.68 -4.99 -28.86
C ALA A 662 13.99 -6.07 -29.91
N MET A 663 14.59 -7.20 -29.49
CA MET A 663 14.81 -8.34 -30.37
C MET A 663 13.51 -8.93 -30.91
N SER A 664 12.53 -9.17 -30.05
CA SER A 664 11.22 -9.71 -30.43
C SER A 664 10.49 -8.77 -31.40
N SER A 665 10.43 -7.48 -31.08
CA SER A 665 9.80 -6.44 -31.92
C SER A 665 10.46 -6.33 -33.29
N PHE A 666 11.80 -6.34 -33.35
CA PHE A 666 12.53 -6.32 -34.61
C PHE A 666 12.30 -7.59 -35.45
N LEU A 667 12.22 -8.77 -34.82
CA LEU A 667 11.95 -10.02 -35.53
C LEU A 667 10.52 -10.09 -36.10
N GLN A 668 9.56 -9.42 -35.46
CA GLN A 668 8.17 -9.34 -35.92
C GLN A 668 7.98 -8.32 -37.05
N ASP A 669 8.57 -7.13 -36.93
CA ASP A 669 8.45 -6.03 -37.89
C ASP A 669 9.81 -5.31 -38.08
N PRO A 670 10.76 -5.89 -38.83
CA PRO A 670 12.07 -5.28 -39.02
C PRO A 670 12.01 -3.87 -39.67
N PRO A 671 11.24 -3.63 -40.75
CA PRO A 671 11.18 -2.32 -41.39
C PRO A 671 10.58 -1.25 -40.48
N GLY A 672 9.42 -1.52 -39.86
CA GLY A 672 8.76 -0.54 -39.00
C GLY A 672 9.50 -0.31 -37.68
N PHE A 673 10.18 -1.33 -37.12
CA PHE A 673 11.04 -1.15 -35.95
C PHE A 673 12.19 -0.18 -36.25
N LEU A 674 12.86 -0.33 -37.40
CA LEU A 674 13.94 0.57 -37.80
C LEU A 674 13.42 2.00 -38.00
N GLU A 675 12.27 2.18 -38.65
CA GLU A 675 11.67 3.51 -38.84
C GLU A 675 11.34 4.19 -37.51
N ARG A 676 10.68 3.48 -36.59
CA ARG A 676 10.36 3.97 -35.24
C ARG A 676 11.63 4.34 -34.47
N THR A 677 12.64 3.46 -34.47
CA THR A 677 13.89 3.67 -33.74
C THR A 677 14.66 4.89 -34.25
N LEU A 678 14.65 5.12 -35.57
CA LEU A 678 15.35 6.27 -36.18
C LEU A 678 14.66 7.61 -35.93
N SER A 679 13.38 7.60 -35.51
CA SER A 679 12.66 8.81 -35.12
C SER A 679 13.00 9.30 -33.71
N ASN A 680 13.71 8.49 -32.92
CA ASN A 680 14.14 8.86 -31.57
C ASN A 680 15.26 9.92 -31.60
N GLN A 681 15.32 10.74 -30.55
CA GLN A 681 16.25 11.86 -30.46
C GLN A 681 17.65 11.43 -29.96
N GLY A 682 18.69 12.19 -30.36
CA GLY A 682 20.06 12.02 -29.84
C GLY A 682 20.75 10.73 -30.30
N ASN A 683 21.56 10.14 -29.42
CA ASN A 683 22.33 8.91 -29.69
C ASN A 683 21.54 7.60 -29.45
N GLN A 684 20.30 7.67 -28.95
CA GLN A 684 19.49 6.48 -28.66
C GLN A 684 19.33 5.50 -29.84
N PRO A 685 19.15 5.96 -31.11
CA PRO A 685 19.09 5.05 -32.24
C PRO A 685 20.37 4.23 -32.41
N LEU A 686 21.53 4.86 -32.21
CA LEU A 686 22.83 4.20 -32.33
C LEU A 686 22.99 3.12 -31.26
N GLU A 687 22.74 3.44 -29.99
CA GLU A 687 22.84 2.51 -28.86
C GLU A 687 21.90 1.31 -29.01
N THR A 688 20.67 1.57 -29.45
CA THR A 688 19.65 0.53 -29.67
C THR A 688 20.07 -0.43 -30.78
N LEU A 689 20.49 0.08 -31.94
CA LEU A 689 20.88 -0.75 -33.08
C LEU A 689 22.19 -1.51 -32.84
N GLU A 690 23.14 -0.94 -32.10
CA GLU A 690 24.36 -1.66 -31.69
C GLU A 690 24.08 -2.83 -30.77
N THR A 691 23.22 -2.60 -29.78
CA THR A 691 22.80 -3.63 -28.84
C THR A 691 22.06 -4.75 -29.58
N LEU A 692 21.17 -4.39 -30.52
CA LEU A 692 20.44 -5.34 -31.34
C LEU A 692 21.37 -6.19 -32.23
N LYS A 693 22.33 -5.55 -32.93
CA LYS A 693 23.34 -6.26 -33.73
C LYS A 693 24.19 -7.19 -32.86
N THR A 694 24.63 -6.71 -31.69
CA THR A 694 25.44 -7.51 -30.77
C THR A 694 24.70 -8.78 -30.35
N ASN A 695 23.43 -8.65 -30.00
CA ASN A 695 22.62 -9.76 -29.47
C ASN A 695 22.09 -10.73 -30.54
N LEU A 696 21.85 -10.27 -31.78
CA LEU A 696 21.34 -11.12 -32.86
C LEU A 696 22.43 -11.70 -33.78
N LEU A 697 23.53 -10.97 -33.97
CA LEU A 697 24.58 -11.31 -34.95
C LEU A 697 25.91 -11.65 -34.30
N ASP A 698 26.44 -10.79 -33.42
CA ASP A 698 27.85 -10.90 -33.00
C ASP A 698 28.07 -11.88 -31.83
N LYS A 699 27.15 -11.89 -30.86
CA LYS A 699 27.26 -12.61 -29.58
C LYS A 699 25.99 -13.39 -29.24
N ARG A 700 25.32 -13.93 -30.25
CA ARG A 700 24.16 -14.81 -30.07
C ARG A 700 24.61 -16.16 -29.47
N PRO A 701 24.06 -16.61 -28.33
CA PRO A 701 24.39 -17.92 -27.79
C PRO A 701 23.78 -19.04 -28.64
N SER A 702 24.50 -20.14 -28.78
CA SER A 702 24.04 -21.36 -29.45
C SER A 702 23.77 -22.50 -28.46
N ASN A 703 24.39 -22.46 -27.28
CA ASN A 703 24.22 -23.43 -26.20
C ASN A 703 24.38 -22.73 -24.82
N PHE A 704 24.21 -23.49 -23.74
CA PHE A 704 24.30 -22.95 -22.38
C PHE A 704 25.73 -22.54 -21.98
N GLU A 705 26.77 -23.16 -22.53
CA GLU A 705 28.17 -22.78 -22.25
C GLU A 705 28.50 -21.38 -22.78
N ASP A 706 27.91 -21.00 -23.92
CA ASP A 706 27.98 -19.63 -24.45
C ASP A 706 27.33 -18.63 -23.48
N CYS A 707 26.22 -19.00 -22.83
CA CYS A 707 25.56 -18.18 -21.81
C CYS A 707 26.42 -18.01 -20.55
N VAL A 708 27.11 -19.06 -20.09
CA VAL A 708 28.07 -18.99 -18.97
C VAL A 708 29.26 -18.12 -19.34
N THR A 709 29.79 -18.26 -20.56
CA THR A 709 30.88 -17.42 -21.08
C THR A 709 30.48 -15.95 -21.11
N TRP A 710 29.28 -15.64 -21.62
CA TRP A 710 28.73 -14.29 -21.60
C TRP A 710 28.60 -13.74 -20.17
N ALA A 711 28.06 -14.53 -19.24
CA ALA A 711 27.89 -14.11 -17.85
C ALA A 711 29.23 -13.82 -17.17
N ARG A 712 30.27 -14.62 -17.41
CA ARG A 712 31.62 -14.41 -16.85
C ARG A 712 32.30 -13.17 -17.40
N LEU A 713 32.14 -12.89 -18.69
CA LEU A 713 32.66 -11.68 -19.32
C LEU A 713 31.89 -10.43 -18.86
N LEU A 714 30.56 -10.55 -18.66
CA LEU A 714 29.76 -9.49 -18.06
C LEU A 714 30.23 -9.18 -16.62
N TRP A 715 30.43 -10.22 -15.80
CA TRP A 715 30.98 -10.05 -14.44
C TRP A 715 32.32 -9.31 -14.49
N GLN A 716 33.23 -9.71 -15.40
CA GLN A 716 34.53 -9.05 -15.53
C GLN A 716 34.39 -7.57 -15.86
N ASP A 717 33.47 -7.25 -16.78
CA ASP A 717 33.28 -5.89 -17.25
C ASP A 717 32.72 -4.98 -16.15
N LEU A 718 31.71 -5.45 -15.42
CA LEU A 718 31.00 -4.68 -14.42
C LEU A 718 31.82 -4.45 -13.15
N TYR A 719 32.44 -5.51 -12.61
CA TYR A 719 33.02 -5.47 -11.26
C TYR A 719 34.54 -5.30 -11.24
N SER A 720 35.20 -5.36 -12.41
CA SER A 720 36.66 -5.25 -12.52
C SER A 720 37.09 -4.22 -13.57
N ASN A 721 36.70 -4.36 -14.83
CA ASN A 721 37.17 -3.49 -15.91
C ASN A 721 36.65 -2.05 -15.78
N THR A 722 35.34 -1.90 -15.58
CA THR A 722 34.71 -0.58 -15.42
C THR A 722 35.25 0.15 -14.19
N ILE A 723 35.51 -0.58 -13.10
CA ILE A 723 36.12 -0.04 -11.88
C ILE A 723 37.58 0.38 -12.12
N THR A 724 38.34 -0.45 -12.85
CA THR A 724 39.72 -0.11 -13.25
C THR A 724 39.76 1.13 -14.13
N GLN A 725 38.82 1.27 -15.07
CA GLN A 725 38.69 2.48 -15.88
C GLN A 725 38.32 3.69 -15.03
N LEU A 726 37.41 3.54 -14.05
CA LEU A 726 37.04 4.63 -13.14
C LEU A 726 38.23 5.11 -12.30
N LEU A 727 39.03 4.20 -11.76
CA LEU A 727 40.25 4.53 -11.02
C LEU A 727 41.38 5.11 -11.90
N PHE A 728 41.43 4.74 -13.18
CA PHE A 728 42.34 5.36 -14.14
C PHE A 728 41.97 6.83 -14.41
N ASN A 729 40.66 7.11 -14.48
CA ASN A 729 40.13 8.46 -14.63
C ASN A 729 40.28 9.30 -13.36
N PHE A 730 40.03 8.71 -12.21
CA PHE A 730 40.12 9.34 -10.89
C PHE A 730 40.97 8.47 -9.96
N PRO A 731 42.31 8.69 -9.93
CA PRO A 731 43.21 7.98 -9.04
C PRO A 731 42.79 8.04 -7.57
N ARG A 732 43.27 7.11 -6.74
CA ARG A 732 42.89 7.03 -5.32
C ARG A 732 43.26 8.30 -4.53
N ASP A 733 44.35 8.93 -4.93
CA ASP A 733 44.89 10.18 -4.39
C ASP A 733 44.44 11.42 -5.21
N HIS A 734 43.38 11.32 -6.01
CA HIS A 734 42.89 12.43 -6.82
C HIS A 734 42.41 13.59 -5.94
N ILE A 735 42.93 14.78 -6.20
CA ILE A 735 42.60 16.02 -5.51
C ILE A 735 41.78 16.90 -6.46
N THR A 736 40.68 17.45 -5.96
CA THR A 736 39.83 18.37 -6.72
C THR A 736 40.51 19.73 -6.94
N SER A 737 39.94 20.57 -7.81
CA SER A 737 40.43 21.93 -8.04
C SER A 737 40.44 22.82 -6.79
N THR A 738 39.65 22.48 -5.77
CA THR A 738 39.57 23.19 -4.48
C THR A 738 40.59 22.69 -3.45
N GLY A 739 41.41 21.69 -3.79
CA GLY A 739 42.39 21.09 -2.86
C GLY A 739 41.83 19.99 -1.95
N SER A 740 40.59 19.55 -2.16
CA SER A 740 39.92 18.51 -1.37
C SER A 740 40.17 17.12 -1.97
N GLU A 741 40.13 16.06 -1.15
CA GLU A 741 40.14 14.68 -1.67
C GLU A 741 38.87 14.39 -2.49
N PHE A 742 39.03 13.86 -3.71
CA PHE A 742 37.90 13.51 -4.57
C PHE A 742 37.06 12.38 -3.99
N TRP A 743 37.70 11.35 -3.42
CA TRP A 743 37.05 10.20 -2.80
C TRP A 743 36.70 10.48 -1.34
N SER A 744 35.78 11.41 -1.13
CA SER A 744 35.31 11.80 0.20
C SER A 744 33.78 11.95 0.23
N GLY A 745 33.21 11.90 1.44
CA GLY A 745 31.77 12.02 1.66
C GLY A 745 30.97 10.96 0.90
N THR A 746 30.14 11.39 -0.05
CA THR A 746 29.28 10.52 -0.88
C THR A 746 30.03 9.76 -1.97
N LYS A 747 31.33 10.02 -2.18
CA LYS A 747 32.15 9.32 -3.18
C LYS A 747 33.07 8.32 -2.50
N ARG A 748 32.60 7.08 -2.35
CA ARG A 748 33.42 5.98 -1.80
C ARG A 748 34.41 5.51 -2.86
N CYS A 749 35.69 5.38 -2.49
CA CYS A 749 36.73 4.94 -3.42
C CYS A 749 36.56 3.45 -3.73
N PRO A 750 36.39 3.03 -4.99
CA PRO A 750 36.15 1.64 -5.28
C PRO A 750 37.45 0.83 -5.40
N HIS A 751 37.32 -0.49 -5.43
CA HIS A 751 38.38 -1.42 -5.82
C HIS A 751 37.87 -2.47 -6.82
N PRO A 752 38.66 -2.83 -7.84
CA PRO A 752 38.27 -3.88 -8.78
C PRO A 752 38.24 -5.23 -8.06
N LEU A 753 37.25 -6.08 -8.37
CA LEU A 753 37.19 -7.45 -7.86
C LEU A 753 37.97 -8.41 -8.75
N GLU A 754 38.44 -9.49 -8.14
CA GLU A 754 38.99 -10.67 -8.82
C GLU A 754 37.98 -11.82 -8.74
N PHE A 755 37.71 -12.49 -9.85
CA PHE A 755 36.72 -13.56 -9.87
C PHE A 755 37.25 -14.80 -9.17
N ASP A 756 36.64 -15.14 -8.05
CA ASP A 756 36.75 -16.46 -7.42
C ASP A 756 35.51 -17.32 -7.71
N VAL A 757 35.74 -18.57 -8.15
CA VAL A 757 34.71 -19.61 -8.37
C VAL A 757 34.23 -20.24 -7.07
N GLN A 758 34.99 -20.11 -5.98
CA GLN A 758 34.59 -20.61 -4.66
C GLN A 758 33.77 -19.59 -3.86
N ASP A 759 33.75 -18.33 -4.31
CA ASP A 759 32.90 -17.31 -3.72
C ASP A 759 31.42 -17.57 -4.11
N PRO A 760 30.52 -17.76 -3.12
CA PRO A 760 29.11 -18.02 -3.40
C PRO A 760 28.43 -16.90 -4.19
N MET A 761 28.71 -15.64 -3.87
CA MET A 761 28.08 -14.47 -4.49
C MET A 761 28.49 -14.34 -5.96
N HIS A 762 29.77 -14.62 -6.24
CA HIS A 762 30.29 -14.64 -7.61
C HIS A 762 29.59 -15.70 -8.45
N ILE A 763 29.45 -16.92 -7.93
CA ILE A 763 28.82 -18.02 -8.67
C ILE A 763 27.31 -17.85 -8.79
N GLU A 764 26.64 -17.30 -7.79
CA GLU A 764 25.21 -16.95 -7.85
C GLU A 764 24.94 -15.97 -8.99
N PHE A 765 25.77 -14.93 -9.15
CA PHE A 765 25.66 -14.02 -10.29
C PHE A 765 25.78 -14.76 -11.64
N ILE A 766 26.78 -15.63 -11.78
CA ILE A 766 26.98 -16.39 -13.03
C ILE A 766 25.78 -17.31 -13.29
N MET A 767 25.29 -18.00 -12.27
CA MET A 767 24.15 -18.90 -12.36
C MET A 767 22.88 -18.16 -12.79
N ALA A 768 22.55 -17.05 -12.13
CA ALA A 768 21.36 -16.27 -12.46
C ALA A 768 21.47 -15.64 -13.86
N ALA A 769 22.57 -14.95 -14.16
CA ALA A 769 22.77 -14.28 -15.44
C ALA A 769 22.76 -15.26 -16.62
N SER A 770 23.45 -16.40 -16.51
CA SER A 770 23.49 -17.40 -17.58
C SER A 770 22.13 -18.08 -17.83
N ASN A 771 21.34 -18.35 -16.78
CA ASN A 771 20.01 -18.94 -16.91
C ASN A 771 18.98 -17.96 -17.49
N LEU A 772 19.03 -16.68 -17.11
CA LEU A 772 18.19 -15.63 -17.71
C LEU A 772 18.55 -15.43 -19.19
N ARG A 773 19.85 -15.41 -19.51
CA ARG A 773 20.31 -15.33 -20.89
C ARG A 773 19.86 -16.55 -21.70
N ALA A 774 19.93 -17.76 -21.13
CA ALA A 774 19.46 -18.96 -21.80
C ALA A 774 17.95 -18.89 -22.08
N GLU A 775 17.16 -18.42 -21.11
CA GLU A 775 15.72 -18.25 -21.25
C GLU A 775 15.35 -17.29 -22.39
N CYS A 776 15.98 -16.11 -22.47
CA CYS A 776 15.75 -15.16 -23.57
C CYS A 776 15.86 -15.80 -24.96
N TYR A 777 16.78 -16.74 -25.15
CA TYR A 777 17.07 -17.39 -26.43
C TYR A 777 16.44 -18.79 -26.58
N SER A 778 15.55 -19.19 -25.66
CA SER A 778 14.94 -20.52 -25.62
C SER A 778 15.96 -21.66 -25.56
N ILE A 779 17.09 -21.44 -24.87
CA ILE A 779 18.13 -22.45 -24.61
C ILE A 779 17.82 -23.17 -23.28
N PRO A 780 17.98 -24.50 -23.18
CA PRO A 780 17.79 -25.21 -21.93
C PRO A 780 18.66 -24.65 -20.78
N GLN A 781 18.00 -24.30 -19.68
CA GLN A 781 18.63 -23.83 -18.44
C GLN A 781 19.40 -24.97 -17.74
N CYS A 782 20.40 -24.61 -16.93
CA CYS A 782 21.15 -25.54 -16.09
C CYS A 782 21.29 -24.99 -14.68
N ARG A 783 20.85 -25.77 -13.69
CA ARG A 783 20.91 -25.41 -12.27
C ARG A 783 22.02 -26.14 -11.48
N ASN A 784 22.85 -26.94 -12.16
CA ASN A 784 23.93 -27.67 -11.53
C ASN A 784 25.15 -26.76 -11.34
N ILE A 785 25.39 -26.35 -10.09
CA ILE A 785 26.51 -25.46 -9.73
C ILE A 785 27.85 -26.05 -10.17
N SER A 786 28.13 -27.33 -9.88
CA SER A 786 29.40 -27.96 -10.24
C SER A 786 29.69 -27.91 -11.73
N LYS A 787 28.66 -28.12 -12.57
CA LYS A 787 28.80 -28.03 -14.03
C LYS A 787 29.07 -26.58 -14.48
N ILE A 788 28.39 -25.61 -13.89
CA ILE A 788 28.62 -24.18 -14.19
C ILE A 788 30.03 -23.77 -13.77
N SER A 789 30.49 -24.20 -12.58
CA SER A 789 31.83 -23.94 -12.06
C SER A 789 32.92 -24.51 -12.97
N GLU A 790 32.73 -25.71 -13.54
CA GLU A 790 33.68 -26.28 -14.50
C GLU A 790 33.75 -25.45 -15.79
N ILE A 791 32.61 -25.04 -16.34
CA ILE A 791 32.57 -24.24 -17.56
C ILE A 791 33.21 -22.87 -17.32
N VAL A 792 32.86 -22.20 -16.22
CA VAL A 792 33.29 -20.81 -15.95
C VAL A 792 34.79 -20.70 -15.71
N GLN A 793 35.42 -21.72 -15.12
CA GLN A 793 36.88 -21.78 -14.92
C GLN A 793 37.66 -21.85 -16.25
N ASN A 794 37.05 -22.41 -17.30
CA ASN A 794 37.67 -22.55 -18.62
C ASN A 794 37.45 -21.33 -19.53
N VAL A 795 36.70 -20.32 -19.08
CA VAL A 795 36.43 -19.11 -19.88
C VAL A 795 37.69 -18.25 -19.99
N MET A 796 38.13 -17.99 -21.21
CA MET A 796 39.23 -17.06 -21.47
C MET A 796 38.76 -15.62 -21.32
N VAL A 797 39.29 -14.93 -20.31
CA VAL A 797 38.99 -13.52 -20.03
C VAL A 797 40.06 -12.63 -20.69
N PRO A 798 39.69 -11.74 -21.64
CA PRO A 798 40.64 -10.81 -22.23
C PRO A 798 41.23 -9.85 -21.20
N ALA A 799 42.53 -9.57 -21.30
CA ALA A 799 43.16 -8.55 -20.48
C ALA A 799 42.57 -7.16 -20.80
N PHE A 800 42.25 -6.40 -19.74
CA PHE A 800 41.71 -5.05 -19.87
C PHE A 800 42.81 -4.00 -19.75
N VAL A 801 42.80 -3.02 -20.66
CA VAL A 801 43.69 -1.85 -20.62
C VAL A 801 42.82 -0.60 -20.60
N PRO A 802 42.89 0.23 -19.53
CA PRO A 802 42.11 1.45 -19.47
C PRO A 802 42.51 2.43 -20.56
N ARG A 803 41.54 3.18 -21.09
CA ARG A 803 41.73 4.10 -22.22
C ARG A 803 41.74 5.56 -21.77
N SER A 804 42.65 6.35 -22.33
CA SER A 804 42.66 7.81 -22.16
C SER A 804 41.53 8.46 -22.98
N GLY A 805 40.90 9.51 -22.42
CA GLY A 805 39.83 10.25 -23.09
C GLY A 805 38.42 9.68 -22.90
N VAL A 806 38.25 8.62 -22.10
CA VAL A 806 36.92 8.17 -21.65
C VAL A 806 36.35 9.25 -20.72
N ARG A 807 35.22 9.85 -21.07
CA ARG A 807 34.55 10.84 -20.21
C ARG A 807 33.56 10.16 -19.26
N ILE A 808 33.76 10.38 -17.96
CA ILE A 808 32.91 9.92 -16.87
C ILE A 808 32.26 11.16 -16.26
N ASP A 809 30.94 11.18 -16.25
CA ASP A 809 30.16 12.31 -15.75
C ASP A 809 30.15 12.28 -14.22
N VAL A 810 30.64 13.37 -13.59
CA VAL A 810 30.77 13.51 -12.14
C VAL A 810 29.51 14.13 -11.53
N THR A 811 28.83 14.98 -12.30
CA THR A 811 27.61 15.68 -11.89
C THR A 811 26.44 15.33 -12.82
N GLU A 812 25.22 15.55 -12.32
CA GLU A 812 24.02 15.34 -13.13
C GLU A 812 23.94 16.29 -14.33
N ALA A 813 24.38 17.54 -14.15
CA ALA A 813 24.46 18.53 -15.23
C ALA A 813 25.36 18.06 -16.39
N GLU A 814 26.49 17.42 -16.09
CA GLU A 814 27.36 16.82 -17.10
C GLU A 814 26.68 15.66 -17.83
N ALA A 815 25.99 14.78 -17.10
CA ALA A 815 25.27 13.65 -17.66
C ALA A 815 24.12 14.10 -18.59
N GLN A 816 23.34 15.10 -18.18
CA GLN A 816 22.25 15.66 -18.98
C GLN A 816 22.78 16.35 -20.24
N ALA A 817 23.84 17.15 -20.13
CA ALA A 817 24.46 17.84 -21.27
C ALA A 817 24.97 16.84 -22.33
N ARG A 818 25.43 15.66 -21.90
CA ARG A 818 25.87 14.60 -22.80
C ARG A 818 24.71 13.92 -23.52
N SER A 819 23.62 13.61 -22.81
CA SER A 819 22.42 13.01 -23.41
C SER A 819 21.76 13.93 -24.44
N ALA A 820 21.85 15.25 -24.22
CA ALA A 820 21.37 16.27 -25.14
C ALA A 820 22.32 16.57 -26.33
N ALA A 821 23.51 15.97 -26.35
CA ALA A 821 24.47 16.24 -27.42
C ALA A 821 23.96 15.70 -28.78
N PRO A 822 24.10 16.47 -29.87
CA PRO A 822 23.66 16.04 -31.19
C PRO A 822 24.42 14.79 -31.65
N MET A 823 23.71 13.94 -32.41
CA MET A 823 24.20 12.64 -32.86
C MET A 823 25.46 12.79 -33.72
N ALA A 824 26.58 12.21 -33.26
CA ALA A 824 27.90 12.55 -33.80
C ALA A 824 28.37 11.66 -34.98
N ASP A 825 27.78 10.47 -35.20
CA ASP A 825 28.30 9.47 -36.15
C ASP A 825 27.21 8.79 -37.00
N THR A 826 26.71 9.52 -38.01
CA THR A 826 25.71 9.03 -38.98
C THR A 826 26.24 7.88 -39.84
N SER A 827 27.54 7.82 -40.13
CA SER A 827 28.15 6.75 -40.93
C SER A 827 28.09 5.38 -40.23
N ARG A 828 28.34 5.37 -38.92
CA ARG A 828 28.22 4.14 -38.10
C ARG A 828 26.78 3.64 -38.04
N LEU A 829 25.81 4.55 -37.92
CA LEU A 829 24.39 4.21 -37.94
C LEU A 829 23.96 3.55 -39.25
N GLU A 830 24.38 4.08 -40.41
CA GLU A 830 24.10 3.49 -41.73
C GLU A 830 24.66 2.06 -41.85
N LYS A 831 25.87 1.81 -41.34
CA LYS A 831 26.48 0.47 -41.33
C LYS A 831 25.68 -0.52 -40.48
N LEU A 832 25.19 -0.09 -39.32
CA LEU A 832 24.35 -0.91 -38.44
C LEU A 832 23.02 -1.26 -39.12
N GLN A 833 22.37 -0.27 -39.74
CA GLN A 833 21.14 -0.51 -40.50
C GLN A 833 21.35 -1.52 -41.61
N LYS A 834 22.43 -1.41 -42.38
CA LYS A 834 22.74 -2.36 -43.45
C LYS A 834 22.99 -3.77 -42.91
N ALA A 835 23.70 -3.91 -41.79
CA ALA A 835 23.94 -5.20 -41.15
C ALA A 835 22.64 -5.84 -40.63
N LEU A 836 21.74 -5.05 -40.04
CA LEU A 836 20.46 -5.55 -39.52
C LEU A 836 19.46 -5.86 -40.64
N ARG A 837 19.41 -5.07 -41.72
CA ARG A 837 18.56 -5.35 -42.89
C ARG A 837 18.97 -6.60 -43.67
N THR A 838 20.24 -6.99 -43.57
CA THR A 838 20.76 -8.22 -44.20
C THR A 838 20.56 -9.46 -43.33
N PHE A 839 20.10 -9.28 -42.09
CA PHE A 839 19.69 -10.40 -41.23
C PHE A 839 18.45 -11.06 -41.83
N ASN A 840 18.63 -12.27 -42.38
CA ASN A 840 17.55 -13.04 -42.98
C ASN A 840 17.17 -14.17 -42.01
N ASN A 841 15.96 -14.10 -41.44
CA ASN A 841 15.45 -15.02 -40.41
C ASN A 841 15.16 -16.42 -40.99
N THR A 842 16.21 -17.13 -41.41
CA THR A 842 16.14 -18.43 -42.11
C THR A 842 15.93 -19.62 -41.17
N THR A 843 16.06 -19.40 -39.86
CA THR A 843 15.75 -20.35 -38.78
C THR A 843 14.75 -19.69 -37.86
N LYS A 844 13.66 -20.37 -37.46
CA LYS A 844 12.63 -19.88 -36.51
C LYS A 844 13.22 -19.54 -35.12
N LEU A 845 14.00 -18.45 -35.01
CA LEU A 845 14.53 -17.94 -33.75
C LEU A 845 13.35 -17.41 -32.93
N HIS A 846 13.11 -18.01 -31.77
CA HIS A 846 12.11 -17.56 -30.81
C HIS A 846 12.82 -16.86 -29.66
N ILE A 847 12.44 -15.61 -29.42
CA ILE A 847 12.93 -14.81 -28.29
C ILE A 847 11.83 -14.76 -27.25
N ASN A 848 12.14 -15.23 -26.04
CA ASN A 848 11.26 -15.08 -24.89
C ASN A 848 11.46 -13.68 -24.32
N VAL A 849 10.38 -12.90 -24.28
CA VAL A 849 10.39 -11.60 -23.62
C VAL A 849 10.33 -11.86 -22.12
N ILE A 850 11.38 -11.47 -21.40
CA ILE A 850 11.42 -11.56 -19.95
C ILE A 850 10.67 -10.35 -19.38
N GLU A 851 9.76 -10.60 -18.45
CA GLU A 851 9.11 -9.58 -17.64
C GLU A 851 9.51 -9.79 -16.19
N PHE A 852 9.72 -8.70 -15.45
CA PHE A 852 10.13 -8.83 -14.07
C PHE A 852 9.00 -9.33 -13.18
N GLU A 853 9.24 -10.49 -12.57
CA GLU A 853 8.47 -11.02 -11.47
C GLU A 853 9.35 -11.17 -10.21
N LYS A 854 8.94 -10.50 -9.13
CA LYS A 854 9.63 -10.46 -7.83
C LYS A 854 9.15 -11.57 -6.88
N ASP A 855 7.93 -12.07 -7.08
CA ASP A 855 7.24 -13.00 -6.19
C ASP A 855 7.35 -14.48 -6.61
N ASP A 856 8.10 -14.76 -7.69
CA ASP A 856 8.54 -16.11 -8.08
C ASP A 856 10.03 -16.31 -7.76
N ASP A 857 10.30 -17.15 -6.76
CA ASP A 857 11.66 -17.46 -6.29
C ASP A 857 12.41 -18.44 -7.21
N THR A 858 11.79 -18.91 -8.29
CA THR A 858 12.36 -19.93 -9.16
C THR A 858 12.88 -19.36 -10.49
N ASN A 859 12.60 -18.10 -10.80
CA ASN A 859 12.88 -17.45 -12.09
C ASN A 859 14.25 -16.74 -12.18
N PHE A 860 15.06 -16.75 -11.12
CA PHE A 860 16.37 -16.07 -11.03
C PHE A 860 16.35 -14.53 -11.09
N HIS A 861 15.20 -13.85 -11.12
CA HIS A 861 15.15 -12.39 -11.20
C HIS A 861 15.74 -11.73 -9.96
N MET A 862 15.20 -12.08 -8.78
CA MET A 862 15.70 -11.53 -7.51
C MET A 862 17.10 -12.04 -7.18
N ASP A 863 17.46 -13.23 -7.63
CA ASP A 863 18.79 -13.80 -7.42
C ASP A 863 19.84 -13.01 -8.21
N PHE A 864 19.55 -12.68 -9.47
CA PHE A 864 20.39 -11.79 -10.27
C PHE A 864 20.51 -10.40 -9.63
N ILE A 865 19.40 -9.77 -9.26
CA ILE A 865 19.42 -8.41 -8.69
C ILE A 865 20.20 -8.36 -7.39
N THR A 866 19.97 -9.33 -6.50
CA THR A 866 20.65 -9.41 -5.19
C THR A 866 22.15 -9.61 -5.38
N ALA A 867 22.55 -10.60 -6.19
CA ALA A 867 23.95 -10.87 -6.46
C ALA A 867 24.64 -9.69 -7.16
N ALA A 868 23.99 -9.13 -8.18
CA ALA A 868 24.55 -8.01 -8.93
C ALA A 868 24.75 -6.77 -8.05
N SER A 869 23.80 -6.49 -7.17
CA SER A 869 23.88 -5.39 -6.20
C SER A 869 24.99 -5.63 -5.17
N ASN A 870 25.05 -6.82 -4.56
CA ASN A 870 26.01 -7.10 -3.49
C ASN A 870 27.47 -7.11 -3.99
N LEU A 871 27.72 -7.60 -5.21
CA LEU A 871 29.05 -7.48 -5.85
C LEU A 871 29.45 -6.02 -6.07
N ARG A 872 28.49 -5.18 -6.47
CA ARG A 872 28.73 -3.74 -6.60
C ARG A 872 28.88 -3.07 -5.23
N ALA A 873 28.16 -3.55 -4.22
CA ALA A 873 28.31 -3.06 -2.86
C ALA A 873 29.74 -3.33 -2.36
N GLU A 874 30.27 -4.54 -2.61
CA GLU A 874 31.65 -4.90 -2.30
C GLU A 874 32.66 -3.97 -3.00
N ASN A 875 32.48 -3.68 -4.30
CA ASN A 875 33.36 -2.73 -5.01
C ASN A 875 33.56 -1.40 -4.27
N TYR A 876 32.53 -0.91 -3.57
CA TYR A 876 32.50 0.40 -2.88
C TYR A 876 32.47 0.26 -1.36
N GLU A 877 32.82 -0.92 -0.82
CA GLU A 877 32.83 -1.25 0.61
C GLU A 877 31.47 -1.05 1.32
N ILE A 878 30.36 -1.10 0.58
CA ILE A 878 29.00 -0.89 1.10
C ILE A 878 28.51 -2.20 1.76
N PRO A 879 27.89 -2.13 2.96
CA PRO A 879 27.32 -3.32 3.59
C PRO A 879 26.27 -3.99 2.67
N PRO A 880 26.37 -5.32 2.42
CA PRO A 880 25.44 -6.02 1.53
C PRO A 880 24.03 -6.09 2.12
N ALA A 881 23.04 -6.29 1.26
CA ALA A 881 21.67 -6.60 1.67
C ALA A 881 21.39 -8.10 1.49
N ASP A 882 20.59 -8.65 2.41
CA ASP A 882 19.97 -9.95 2.19
C ASP A 882 18.91 -9.90 1.07
N ARG A 883 18.41 -11.07 0.67
CA ARG A 883 17.40 -11.20 -0.38
C ARG A 883 16.08 -10.51 -0.02
N LEU A 884 15.69 -10.54 1.25
CA LEU A 884 14.45 -9.93 1.73
C LEU A 884 14.48 -8.41 1.59
N LYS A 885 15.54 -7.75 2.09
CA LYS A 885 15.77 -6.31 1.93
C LYS A 885 15.95 -5.94 0.45
N SER A 886 16.65 -6.78 -0.32
CA SER A 886 16.81 -6.57 -1.76
C SER A 886 15.48 -6.61 -2.51
N LYS A 887 14.61 -7.58 -2.17
CA LYS A 887 13.26 -7.73 -2.73
C LYS A 887 12.33 -6.58 -2.35
N LEU A 888 12.43 -6.05 -1.13
CA LEU A 888 11.71 -4.86 -0.72
C LEU A 888 11.99 -3.66 -1.64
N ILE A 889 13.28 -3.34 -1.79
CA ILE A 889 13.74 -2.13 -2.47
C ILE A 889 13.60 -2.28 -3.98
N ALA A 890 14.19 -3.32 -4.57
CA ALA A 890 14.19 -3.51 -6.02
C ALA A 890 12.80 -3.89 -6.57
N GLY A 891 12.00 -4.59 -5.77
CA GLY A 891 10.62 -4.93 -6.11
C GLY A 891 9.61 -3.81 -5.85
N LYS A 892 10.05 -2.65 -5.33
CA LYS A 892 9.20 -1.54 -4.86
C LYS A 892 8.01 -2.04 -4.05
N ILE A 893 8.27 -2.97 -3.13
CA ILE A 893 7.21 -3.62 -2.37
C ILE A 893 6.61 -2.64 -1.36
N ILE A 894 5.31 -2.41 -1.49
CA ILE A 894 4.54 -1.66 -0.49
C ILE A 894 4.22 -2.59 0.70
N PRO A 895 4.69 -2.30 1.92
CA PRO A 895 4.29 -3.00 3.13
C PRO A 895 2.78 -2.90 3.35
N ALA A 896 2.13 -3.98 3.78
CA ALA A 896 0.69 -4.01 3.96
C ALA A 896 0.25 -5.10 4.94
N ILE A 897 -0.81 -4.83 5.70
CA ILE A 897 -1.41 -5.74 6.69
C ILE A 897 -2.94 -5.68 6.66
N ALA A 898 -3.59 -6.79 7.00
CA ALA A 898 -5.04 -6.94 6.93
C ALA A 898 -5.82 -5.96 7.84
N THR A 899 -5.23 -5.58 8.99
CA THR A 899 -5.85 -4.67 9.97
C THR A 899 -6.06 -3.28 9.38
N THR A 900 -5.02 -2.64 8.86
CA THR A 900 -5.14 -1.31 8.24
C THR A 900 -6.05 -1.33 7.01
N THR A 901 -5.99 -2.40 6.21
CA THR A 901 -6.89 -2.57 5.05
C THR A 901 -8.36 -2.63 5.44
N SER A 902 -8.72 -3.45 6.44
CA SER A 902 -10.11 -3.57 6.91
C SER A 902 -10.61 -2.27 7.54
N LEU A 903 -9.76 -1.59 8.31
CA LEU A 903 -10.06 -0.27 8.89
C LEU A 903 -10.43 0.74 7.80
N VAL A 904 -9.57 0.90 6.81
CA VAL A 904 -9.74 1.89 5.74
C VAL A 904 -10.98 1.59 4.89
N ALA A 905 -11.22 0.32 4.55
CA ALA A 905 -12.44 -0.09 3.85
C ALA A 905 -13.71 0.19 4.68
N GLY A 906 -13.66 -0.02 6.00
CA GLY A 906 -14.73 0.36 6.92
C GLY A 906 -15.02 1.87 6.87
N LEU A 907 -13.97 2.71 6.96
CA LEU A 907 -14.11 4.16 6.87
C LEU A 907 -14.69 4.61 5.51
N VAL A 908 -14.25 4.02 4.40
CA VAL A 908 -14.82 4.27 3.07
C VAL A 908 -16.33 3.97 3.02
N CYS A 909 -16.75 2.85 3.58
CA CYS A 909 -18.16 2.47 3.60
C CYS A 909 -19.04 3.39 4.47
N LEU A 910 -18.46 4.04 5.49
CA LEU A 910 -19.17 5.08 6.25
C LEU A 910 -19.45 6.31 5.39
N GLU A 911 -18.49 6.75 4.57
CA GLU A 911 -18.73 7.85 3.63
C GLU A 911 -19.72 7.46 2.51
N LEU A 912 -19.75 6.19 2.11
CA LEU A 912 -20.79 5.68 1.20
C LEU A 912 -22.20 5.89 1.77
N PHE A 913 -22.43 5.60 3.06
CA PHE A 913 -23.75 5.83 3.66
C PHE A 913 -24.20 7.29 3.52
N LYS A 914 -23.27 8.24 3.72
CA LYS A 914 -23.53 9.69 3.59
C LYS A 914 -23.90 10.10 2.16
N LEU A 915 -23.22 9.51 1.17
CA LEU A 915 -23.56 9.72 -0.25
C LEU A 915 -24.97 9.22 -0.57
N VAL A 916 -25.34 8.06 -0.02
CA VAL A 916 -26.64 7.42 -0.25
C VAL A 916 -27.77 8.19 0.44
N GLN A 917 -27.52 8.77 1.60
CA GLN A 917 -28.44 9.72 2.25
C GLN A 917 -28.65 11.01 1.44
N GLY A 918 -27.80 11.28 0.44
CA GLY A 918 -27.88 12.50 -0.36
C GLY A 918 -27.43 13.76 0.40
N HIS A 919 -26.51 13.61 1.37
CA HIS A 919 -25.97 14.76 2.10
C HIS A 919 -25.28 15.75 1.16
N LYS A 920 -25.51 17.04 1.41
CA LYS A 920 -24.94 18.16 0.63
C LYS A 920 -24.10 19.12 1.48
N LYS A 921 -23.99 18.86 2.78
CA LYS A 921 -23.21 19.69 3.70
C LYS A 921 -21.83 19.10 3.85
N LEU A 922 -20.81 19.93 3.62
CA LEU A 922 -19.40 19.52 3.62
C LEU A 922 -18.99 18.97 5.00
N GLU A 923 -19.43 19.62 6.08
CA GLU A 923 -19.16 19.28 7.49
C GLU A 923 -19.55 17.85 7.91
N LEU A 924 -20.46 17.19 7.18
CA LEU A 924 -20.89 15.81 7.44
C LEU A 924 -19.93 14.78 6.86
N PHE A 925 -19.22 15.12 5.78
CA PHE A 925 -18.23 14.23 5.16
C PHE A 925 -16.90 14.30 5.90
N LYS A 926 -16.14 13.21 5.87
CA LYS A 926 -14.83 13.13 6.55
C LYS A 926 -13.81 12.47 5.64
N ASN A 927 -12.74 13.20 5.37
CA ASN A 927 -11.47 12.59 5.02
C ASN A 927 -10.81 12.07 6.30
N ALA A 928 -10.03 10.99 6.18
CA ALA A 928 -9.41 10.36 7.33
C ALA A 928 -7.94 10.03 7.06
N TYR A 929 -7.11 10.18 8.09
CA TYR A 929 -5.79 9.61 8.16
C TYR A 929 -5.66 8.84 9.48
N VAL A 930 -5.15 7.61 9.41
CA VAL A 930 -4.93 6.77 10.58
C VAL A 930 -3.54 6.16 10.51
N ASP A 931 -2.87 6.06 11.65
CA ASP A 931 -1.67 5.25 11.78
C ASP A 931 -1.82 4.32 12.98
N LEU A 932 -1.99 3.03 12.70
CA LEU A 932 -2.16 1.98 13.70
C LEU A 932 -0.87 1.63 14.46
N ALA A 933 0.30 2.10 14.03
CA ALA A 933 1.55 1.99 14.80
C ALA A 933 1.51 2.88 16.05
N LEU A 934 0.76 3.97 15.94
CA LEU A 934 0.51 4.92 17.00
C LEU A 934 -0.96 4.77 17.43
N PRO A 935 -1.36 5.26 18.60
CA PRO A 935 -2.76 5.52 18.87
C PRO A 935 -3.18 6.83 18.17
N PHE A 936 -3.12 6.89 16.84
CA PHE A 936 -3.38 8.11 16.06
C PHE A 936 -4.42 7.92 14.96
N SER A 937 -5.46 8.74 15.01
CA SER A 937 -6.39 8.98 13.91
C SER A 937 -6.73 10.46 13.84
N SER A 938 -6.97 10.95 12.63
CA SER A 938 -7.40 12.31 12.37
C SER A 938 -8.50 12.28 11.30
N PHE A 939 -9.61 12.94 11.61
CA PHE A 939 -10.73 13.13 10.69
C PHE A 939 -10.86 14.62 10.41
N TYR A 940 -10.99 14.98 9.15
CA TYR A 940 -11.09 16.37 8.73
C TYR A 940 -12.10 16.52 7.59
N GLU A 941 -12.69 17.69 7.51
CA GLU A 941 -13.63 18.04 6.47
C GLU A 941 -12.94 18.03 5.09
N PRO A 942 -13.56 17.45 4.04
CA PRO A 942 -13.03 17.56 2.69
C PRO A 942 -12.93 19.02 2.24
N VAL A 943 -11.95 19.33 1.40
CA VAL A 943 -11.77 20.70 0.91
C VAL A 943 -12.80 21.00 -0.19
N ALA A 944 -13.44 22.17 -0.13
CA ALA A 944 -14.33 22.64 -1.19
C ALA A 944 -13.55 22.92 -2.48
N PRO A 945 -14.15 22.76 -3.68
CA PRO A 945 -13.42 23.02 -4.91
C PRO A 945 -13.08 24.51 -5.04
N VAL A 946 -11.91 24.81 -5.58
CA VAL A 946 -11.52 26.18 -5.89
C VAL A 946 -12.51 26.78 -6.90
N LYS A 947 -12.99 27.98 -6.59
CA LYS A 947 -13.96 28.71 -7.42
C LYS A 947 -13.26 29.85 -8.15
N SER A 948 -13.43 29.87 -9.46
CA SER A 948 -12.98 30.94 -10.36
C SER A 948 -14.17 31.68 -10.94
N LYS A 949 -13.93 32.86 -11.52
CA LYS A 949 -14.99 33.67 -12.13
C LYS A 949 -14.55 34.28 -13.45
N TYR A 950 -15.49 34.34 -14.38
CA TYR A 950 -15.44 35.25 -15.52
C TYR A 950 -16.72 36.10 -15.51
N TYR A 951 -16.58 37.42 -15.54
CA TYR A 951 -17.69 38.35 -15.25
C TYR A 951 -18.43 37.97 -13.95
N ASP A 952 -19.75 37.82 -14.02
CA ASP A 952 -20.61 37.42 -12.88
C ASP A 952 -20.80 35.89 -12.77
N THR A 953 -20.17 35.09 -13.64
CA THR A 953 -20.32 33.63 -13.65
C THR A 953 -19.24 32.98 -12.81
N GLU A 954 -19.66 32.27 -11.76
CA GLU A 954 -18.77 31.47 -10.90
C GLU A 954 -18.74 30.01 -11.38
N PHE A 955 -17.55 29.42 -11.38
CA PHE A 955 -17.34 28.04 -11.79
C PHE A 955 -16.22 27.37 -10.99
N SER A 956 -16.15 26.05 -11.08
CA SER A 956 -15.18 25.18 -10.41
C SER A 956 -14.70 24.08 -11.37
N LEU A 957 -13.85 23.17 -10.87
CA LEU A 957 -13.39 22.00 -11.64
C LEU A 957 -14.53 21.09 -12.16
N TRP A 958 -15.73 21.18 -11.56
CA TRP A 958 -16.91 20.37 -11.92
C TRP A 958 -17.75 20.96 -13.05
N ASP A 959 -17.54 22.24 -13.34
CA ASP A 959 -18.27 22.97 -14.35
C ASP A 959 -17.61 22.82 -15.71
N ARG A 960 -18.44 22.84 -16.77
CA ARG A 960 -18.01 22.74 -18.16
C ARG A 960 -19.06 23.32 -19.08
N PHE A 961 -18.64 23.73 -20.27
CA PHE A 961 -19.55 24.08 -21.35
C PHE A 961 -20.02 22.80 -22.06
N GLU A 962 -21.33 22.59 -22.15
CA GLU A 962 -21.94 21.49 -22.90
C GLU A 962 -22.35 22.01 -24.28
N LEU A 963 -21.61 21.58 -25.32
CA LEU A 963 -21.88 21.94 -26.71
C LEU A 963 -22.21 20.70 -27.52
N SER A 964 -23.06 20.83 -28.54
CA SER A 964 -23.47 19.72 -29.40
C SER A 964 -23.85 20.20 -30.80
N GLY A 965 -24.03 19.25 -31.73
CA GLY A 965 -24.42 19.52 -33.12
C GLY A 965 -23.23 19.77 -34.05
N HIS A 966 -23.49 19.94 -35.34
CA HIS A 966 -22.46 20.07 -36.38
C HIS A 966 -21.80 21.48 -36.43
N MET A 967 -20.98 21.81 -35.44
CA MET A 967 -20.27 23.10 -35.33
C MET A 967 -18.93 23.12 -36.07
N THR A 968 -18.66 24.23 -36.77
CA THR A 968 -17.33 24.61 -37.21
C THR A 968 -16.54 25.30 -36.10
N LEU A 969 -15.22 25.41 -36.25
CA LEU A 969 -14.42 26.22 -35.32
C LEU A 969 -14.88 27.68 -35.31
N GLN A 970 -15.31 28.23 -36.46
CA GLN A 970 -15.90 29.57 -36.52
C GLN A 970 -17.18 29.67 -35.67
N ASP A 971 -18.07 28.69 -35.76
CA ASP A 971 -19.30 28.66 -34.96
C ASP A 971 -19.00 28.63 -33.45
N LEU A 972 -17.96 27.91 -33.04
CA LEU A 972 -17.52 27.87 -31.64
C LEU A 972 -16.99 29.23 -31.19
N VAL A 973 -16.12 29.86 -31.98
CA VAL A 973 -15.58 31.20 -31.68
C VAL A 973 -16.71 32.22 -31.60
N ASP A 974 -17.66 32.17 -32.54
CA ASP A 974 -18.81 33.07 -32.56
C ASP A 974 -19.77 32.82 -31.39
N TYR A 975 -19.96 31.56 -30.97
CA TYR A 975 -20.74 31.24 -29.78
C TYR A 975 -20.13 31.88 -28.52
N PHE A 976 -18.83 31.68 -28.27
CA PHE A 976 -18.15 32.27 -27.11
C PHE A 976 -18.25 33.81 -27.13
N LYS A 977 -18.06 34.42 -28.30
CA LYS A 977 -18.12 35.87 -28.44
C LYS A 977 -19.53 36.44 -28.27
N ASN A 978 -20.51 35.85 -28.94
CA ASN A 978 -21.86 36.41 -29.00
C ASN A 978 -22.68 36.08 -27.76
N ASN A 979 -22.54 34.86 -27.23
CA ASN A 979 -23.35 34.34 -26.13
C ASN A 979 -22.68 34.54 -24.77
N LEU A 980 -21.37 34.28 -24.68
CA LEU A 980 -20.63 34.37 -23.40
C LEU A 980 -19.86 35.67 -23.23
N LYS A 981 -19.76 36.49 -24.29
CA LYS A 981 -18.93 37.71 -24.32
C LYS A 981 -17.46 37.42 -24.05
N LEU A 982 -16.97 36.29 -24.54
CA LEU A 982 -15.59 35.85 -24.40
C LEU A 982 -14.93 35.74 -25.77
N ASN A 983 -13.72 36.26 -25.92
CA ASN A 983 -12.94 36.10 -27.14
C ASN A 983 -12.02 34.89 -26.99
N VAL A 984 -12.22 33.85 -27.80
CA VAL A 984 -11.34 32.66 -27.77
C VAL A 984 -9.95 33.03 -28.29
N THR A 985 -8.94 32.94 -27.43
CA THR A 985 -7.54 33.24 -27.77
C THR A 985 -6.77 31.99 -28.17
N MET A 986 -7.10 30.84 -27.56
CA MET A 986 -6.50 29.54 -27.85
C MET A 986 -7.51 28.40 -27.63
N LEU A 987 -7.41 27.35 -28.44
CA LEU A 987 -8.17 26.12 -28.30
C LEU A 987 -7.24 24.92 -28.51
N SER A 988 -7.26 23.96 -27.60
CA SER A 988 -6.49 22.72 -27.67
C SER A 988 -7.36 21.49 -27.35
N GLN A 989 -6.90 20.35 -27.84
CA GLN A 989 -7.41 19.03 -27.47
C GLN A 989 -6.20 18.16 -27.12
N ASP A 990 -6.13 17.68 -25.89
CA ASP A 990 -4.94 17.08 -25.29
C ASP A 990 -3.68 17.94 -25.55
N VAL A 991 -2.65 17.34 -26.14
CA VAL A 991 -1.39 18.00 -26.49
C VAL A 991 -1.44 18.78 -27.81
N SER A 992 -2.57 18.77 -28.52
CA SER A 992 -2.70 19.34 -29.87
C SER A 992 -3.32 20.73 -29.84
N MET A 993 -2.55 21.75 -30.24
CA MET A 993 -3.06 23.12 -30.40
C MET A 993 -3.86 23.26 -31.71
N LEU A 994 -5.18 23.38 -31.57
CA LEU A 994 -6.13 23.44 -32.68
C LEU A 994 -6.27 24.85 -33.24
N TYR A 995 -6.29 25.85 -32.37
CA TYR A 995 -6.40 27.26 -32.76
C TYR A 995 -5.62 28.15 -31.79
N ALA A 996 -5.01 29.21 -32.31
CA ALA A 996 -4.52 30.33 -31.52
C ALA A 996 -4.55 31.62 -32.34
N PHE A 997 -4.80 32.75 -31.69
CA PHE A 997 -4.92 34.06 -32.37
C PHE A 997 -3.62 34.46 -33.10
N PHE A 998 -2.46 33.99 -32.64
CA PHE A 998 -1.14 34.27 -33.22
C PHE A 998 -0.72 33.30 -34.35
N MET A 999 -1.54 32.29 -34.69
CA MET A 999 -1.25 31.41 -35.84
C MET A 999 -1.26 32.19 -37.17
N PRO A 1000 -0.50 31.80 -38.21
CA PRO A 1000 -0.55 32.48 -39.51
C PRO A 1000 -1.97 32.59 -40.08
N GLU A 1001 -2.32 33.74 -40.67
CA GLU A 1001 -3.70 34.04 -41.10
C GLU A 1001 -4.28 32.99 -42.06
N ALA A 1002 -3.48 32.51 -43.01
CA ALA A 1002 -3.89 31.45 -43.94
C ALA A 1002 -4.31 30.16 -43.22
N ARG A 1003 -3.53 29.74 -42.21
CA ARG A 1003 -3.83 28.56 -41.39
C ARG A 1003 -5.05 28.77 -40.51
N ARG A 1004 -5.25 29.97 -39.96
CA ARG A 1004 -6.47 30.30 -39.18
C ARG A 1004 -7.72 30.21 -40.06
N LYS A 1005 -7.72 30.85 -41.23
CA LYS A 1005 -8.86 30.83 -42.17
C LYS A 1005 -9.22 29.41 -42.60
N GLU A 1006 -8.22 28.58 -42.89
CA GLU A 1006 -8.41 27.17 -43.20
C GLU A 1006 -9.10 26.41 -42.05
N ARG A 1007 -8.57 26.52 -40.83
CA ARG A 1007 -9.08 25.79 -39.66
C ARG A 1007 -10.45 26.30 -39.18
N LEU A 1008 -10.74 27.60 -39.31
CA LEU A 1008 -12.03 28.19 -38.92
C LEU A 1008 -13.21 27.58 -39.69
N ALA A 1009 -12.99 27.21 -40.96
CA ALA A 1009 -14.01 26.59 -41.80
C ALA A 1009 -14.19 25.07 -41.54
N MET A 1010 -13.28 24.42 -40.81
CA MET A 1010 -13.37 23.00 -40.50
C MET A 1010 -14.40 22.75 -39.39
N THR A 1011 -15.12 21.64 -39.49
CA THR A 1011 -15.87 21.10 -38.34
C THR A 1011 -14.92 20.76 -37.20
N LEU A 1012 -15.36 20.84 -35.95
CA LEU A 1012 -14.51 20.51 -34.80
C LEU A 1012 -13.96 19.08 -34.89
N LYS A 1013 -14.77 18.12 -35.38
CA LYS A 1013 -14.32 16.75 -35.69
C LYS A 1013 -13.19 16.72 -36.71
N GLN A 1014 -13.40 17.31 -37.89
CA GLN A 1014 -12.38 17.33 -38.96
C GLN A 1014 -11.11 18.04 -38.51
N LEU A 1015 -11.25 19.11 -37.71
CA LEU A 1015 -10.13 19.86 -37.18
C LEU A 1015 -9.23 18.99 -36.30
N VAL A 1016 -9.82 18.24 -35.36
CA VAL A 1016 -9.07 17.32 -34.49
C VAL A 1016 -8.38 16.25 -35.31
N GLU A 1017 -9.06 15.61 -36.26
CA GLU A 1017 -8.47 14.54 -37.09
C GLU A 1017 -7.33 15.06 -37.97
N THR A 1018 -7.46 16.28 -38.50
CA THR A 1018 -6.45 16.92 -39.34
C THR A 1018 -5.21 17.30 -38.54
N VAL A 1019 -5.38 17.88 -37.35
CA VAL A 1019 -4.26 18.38 -36.53
C VAL A 1019 -3.52 17.25 -35.83
N SER A 1020 -4.27 16.31 -35.23
CA SER A 1020 -3.70 15.16 -34.53
C SER A 1020 -3.14 14.10 -35.48
N LYS A 1021 -3.55 14.13 -36.76
CA LYS A 1021 -3.29 13.10 -37.77
C LYS A 1021 -3.78 11.72 -37.35
N ARG A 1022 -4.81 11.66 -36.50
CA ARG A 1022 -5.43 10.44 -35.99
C ARG A 1022 -6.93 10.52 -36.21
N GLN A 1023 -7.54 9.44 -36.69
CA GLN A 1023 -9.00 9.36 -36.74
C GLN A 1023 -9.56 9.20 -35.34
N ILE A 1024 -10.72 9.82 -35.09
CA ILE A 1024 -11.41 9.67 -33.81
C ILE A 1024 -12.02 8.27 -33.76
N PRO A 1025 -11.75 7.47 -32.70
CA PRO A 1025 -12.30 6.12 -32.61
C PRO A 1025 -13.85 6.11 -32.58
N PRO A 1026 -14.50 5.09 -33.17
CA PRO A 1026 -15.97 5.04 -33.25
C PRO A 1026 -16.71 5.02 -31.90
N HIS A 1027 -16.04 4.62 -30.82
CA HIS A 1027 -16.63 4.55 -29.48
C HIS A 1027 -16.64 5.92 -28.75
N VAL A 1028 -15.89 6.91 -29.25
CA VAL A 1028 -15.83 8.25 -28.66
C VAL A 1028 -17.07 9.04 -29.07
N LYS A 1029 -17.89 9.46 -28.10
CA LYS A 1029 -19.13 10.23 -28.35
C LYS A 1029 -19.01 11.70 -27.99
N ALA A 1030 -17.95 12.11 -27.31
CA ALA A 1030 -17.70 13.51 -27.01
C ALA A 1030 -16.19 13.81 -27.03
N LEU A 1031 -15.86 15.06 -27.35
CA LEU A 1031 -14.51 15.59 -27.32
C LEU A 1031 -14.39 16.60 -26.18
N VAL A 1032 -13.24 16.62 -25.52
CA VAL A 1032 -12.89 17.61 -24.50
C VAL A 1032 -11.97 18.64 -25.15
N PHE A 1033 -12.32 19.92 -25.04
CA PHE A 1033 -11.44 21.01 -25.46
C PHE A 1033 -11.07 21.90 -24.28
N ASP A 1034 -9.79 22.20 -24.17
CA ASP A 1034 -9.27 23.26 -23.31
C ASP A 1034 -9.28 24.57 -24.10
N VAL A 1035 -9.82 25.62 -23.50
CA VAL A 1035 -10.01 26.90 -24.15
C VAL A 1035 -9.44 28.01 -23.27
N CYS A 1036 -8.64 28.89 -23.87
CA CYS A 1036 -8.22 30.14 -23.26
C CYS A 1036 -9.03 31.27 -23.90
N CYS A 1037 -9.48 32.19 -23.08
CA CYS A 1037 -10.31 33.31 -23.50
C CYS A 1037 -9.76 34.61 -22.93
N SER A 1038 -10.03 35.70 -23.63
CA SER A 1038 -9.99 37.04 -23.06
C SER A 1038 -11.41 37.59 -22.90
N ASP A 1039 -11.56 38.49 -21.94
CA ASP A 1039 -12.79 39.26 -21.74
C ASP A 1039 -12.94 40.33 -22.86
N MET A 1040 -14.01 41.13 -22.80
CA MET A 1040 -14.25 42.20 -23.77
C MET A 1040 -13.28 43.39 -23.65
N ASN A 1041 -12.43 43.41 -22.62
CA ASN A 1041 -11.36 44.39 -22.41
C ASN A 1041 -9.98 43.83 -22.80
N ASP A 1042 -9.94 42.66 -23.44
CA ASP A 1042 -8.72 41.92 -23.82
C ASP A 1042 -7.85 41.47 -22.61
N GLU A 1043 -8.45 41.29 -21.43
CA GLU A 1043 -7.80 40.66 -20.29
C GLU A 1043 -8.01 39.14 -20.31
N ASP A 1044 -6.94 38.35 -20.11
CA ASP A 1044 -7.03 36.89 -20.06
C ASP A 1044 -7.86 36.45 -18.84
N VAL A 1045 -8.79 35.51 -19.08
CA VAL A 1045 -9.69 34.97 -18.05
C VAL A 1045 -9.73 33.44 -18.10
N ASP A 1046 -9.72 32.82 -16.92
CA ASP A 1046 -9.94 31.39 -16.79
C ASP A 1046 -11.42 31.07 -17.03
N VAL A 1047 -11.67 29.97 -17.73
CA VAL A 1047 -13.02 29.50 -18.05
C VAL A 1047 -13.08 27.97 -17.95
N PRO A 1048 -14.29 27.38 -17.77
CA PRO A 1048 -14.46 25.94 -17.82
C PRO A 1048 -14.01 25.32 -19.16
N TYR A 1049 -13.65 24.04 -19.13
CA TYR A 1049 -13.42 23.25 -20.35
C TYR A 1049 -14.72 23.01 -21.12
N ILE A 1050 -14.60 22.61 -22.39
CA ILE A 1050 -15.74 22.30 -23.27
C ILE A 1050 -15.88 20.79 -23.40
N ARG A 1051 -17.08 20.26 -23.14
CA ARG A 1051 -17.51 18.93 -23.61
C ARG A 1051 -18.35 19.13 -24.87
N TYR A 1052 -17.84 18.67 -26.00
CA TYR A 1052 -18.49 18.75 -27.30
C TYR A 1052 -18.99 17.37 -27.72
N GLU A 1053 -20.30 17.18 -27.74
CA GLU A 1053 -20.95 15.93 -28.13
C GLU A 1053 -20.90 15.75 -29.66
N LEU A 1054 -20.34 14.62 -30.09
CA LEU A 1054 -20.28 14.21 -31.49
C LEU A 1054 -21.64 13.62 -31.89
N GLU A 1055 -22.13 14.00 -33.08
CA GLU A 1055 -23.35 13.38 -33.62
C GLU A 1055 -23.16 11.86 -33.80
N PRO A 1056 -24.18 11.05 -33.48
CA PRO A 1056 -24.12 9.62 -33.72
C PRO A 1056 -23.90 9.34 -35.21
N THR A 1057 -22.86 8.57 -35.53
CA THR A 1057 -22.66 8.06 -36.89
C THR A 1057 -23.89 7.24 -37.29
N LYS A 1058 -24.60 7.68 -38.33
CA LYS A 1058 -25.75 6.99 -38.91
C LYS A 1058 -25.41 5.62 -39.44
#